data_AF-A0A8C9YGX8-F1
#
_entry.id   AF-A0A8C9YGX8-F1
#
_cell.length_a   1.000
_cell.length_b   1.000
_cell.length_c   1.000
_cell.angle_alpha   90.00
_cell.angle_beta   90.00
_cell.angle_gamma   90.00
#
_symmetry.space_group_name_H-M   'P 1'
#
loop_
_entity.id
_entity.type
_entity.pdbx_description
1 polymer ?
#
loop_
_entity_poly.entity_id
_entity_poly.type
_entity_poly.pdbx_seq_one_letter_code
_entity_poly.pdbx_strand_id
1 'polypeptide(L)'
;MLERVNNFQGQSFHKLRRACLRRGALFKDSLFPATAQSLFYKRKPPPGLTWKRPGVSVTCREKHSICHFPEREASGSETSSLREQVVHICKDPRLFVDGISTRDLHQGSLGNCWMVAAISCLASEPSLWKKVIPDHVDQEWNPKHPDLYAGIFHFRFWRLGRWMDVVVDDRLPVSRDGVLLFCRSATPREFWSALLEKAYAKLNGCYEALEGGNTTEALIDFTGGVSEPLSLDREALSQHSDQRRAFFQTLAYAHERKALITCSIRGETVESVLDCGLVRGHAYGITAVRKVRLGEKLPKTGWMSRLLMVRMRNPWGTTDWTGAWSQGSQQWQLMSRAEREKMGLIVRDVGEFWMDFEDFCHYFTDVVVCWLVERALLWPSSHWMEVRRYGEWALMDKRSRCGGCINHRDTFLHNPQFMFEVRAKEEEVLICLQQEDRRAQRKDGGGENLPIGFEVLKVEVNRCSRVQCVVEQAASSVYMDSRSVTLRGTLTLGRYVVLPTTFLPGATGRFLLRLFSHSHIQLRELREDYPSPCVFQCFLPQPTVVTTVYLHKASGLSPPKQTGDVYAIVRCENNIIRTQVFKVEGNPEFNLRAIFYRRYPSTHISIELWSRGWLWDSILCGARLQTAESEKSRSHVIDLRGSQSRSGYGGCIYVETSSSVCLTDL
;
A
#
# COMPACT_ATOMS: atom_id res chain seq x y z
N MET A 1 9.75 -2.04 18.36
CA MET A 1 10.91 -2.24 17.46
C MET A 1 11.00 -1.01 16.57
N LEU A 2 12.06 -0.20 16.67
CA LEU A 2 12.23 0.99 15.82
C LEU A 2 12.21 0.60 14.34
N GLU A 3 11.49 1.35 13.52
CA GLU A 3 11.44 1.12 12.07
C GLU A 3 12.85 1.29 11.49
N ARG A 4 13.34 0.27 10.76
CA ARG A 4 14.68 0.31 10.17
C ARG A 4 14.71 1.32 9.02
N VAL A 5 15.59 2.30 9.13
CA VAL A 5 15.88 3.28 8.07
C VAL A 5 17.18 2.89 7.36
N ASN A 6 17.14 2.84 6.03
CA ASN A 6 18.27 2.53 5.18
C ASN A 6 18.79 3.79 4.49
N ASN A 7 20.10 3.95 4.41
CA ASN A 7 20.71 5.06 3.67
C ASN A 7 20.62 4.81 2.17
N PHE A 8 20.04 5.74 1.41
CA PHE A 8 20.02 5.67 -0.04
C PHE A 8 21.45 5.76 -0.59
N GLN A 9 21.86 4.76 -1.38
CA GLN A 9 23.19 4.68 -1.98
C GLN A 9 24.34 4.84 -0.96
N GLY A 10 24.12 4.41 0.29
CA GLY A 10 25.13 4.48 1.36
C GLY A 10 25.43 5.87 1.93
N GLN A 11 24.77 6.94 1.44
CA GLN A 11 24.97 8.31 1.94
C GLN A 11 24.32 8.48 3.33
N SER A 12 25.12 8.82 4.34
CA SER A 12 24.63 9.13 5.68
C SER A 12 24.66 10.63 5.93
N PHE A 13 23.49 11.23 6.21
CA PHE A 13 23.33 12.66 6.47
C PHE A 13 24.33 13.18 7.51
N HIS A 14 24.33 12.63 8.73
CA HIS A 14 25.21 13.12 9.81
C HIS A 14 26.70 12.93 9.52
N LYS A 15 27.12 11.91 8.76
CA LYS A 15 28.53 11.72 8.37
C LYS A 15 28.95 12.77 7.34
N LEU A 16 28.12 12.98 6.32
CA LEU A 16 28.37 13.95 5.25
C LEU A 16 28.34 15.39 5.79
N ARG A 17 27.35 15.74 6.62
CA ARG A 17 27.26 17.04 7.27
C ARG A 17 28.50 17.34 8.10
N ARG A 18 28.91 16.42 9.00
CA ARG A 18 30.14 16.58 9.79
C ARG A 18 31.41 16.71 8.94
N ALA A 19 31.49 16.01 7.81
CA ALA A 19 32.61 16.14 6.90
C ALA A 19 32.66 17.53 6.22
N CYS A 20 31.50 18.05 5.80
CA CYS A 20 31.36 19.38 5.20
C CYS A 20 31.72 20.49 6.20
N LEU A 21 31.18 20.42 7.42
CA LEU A 21 31.46 21.37 8.50
C LEU A 21 32.95 21.41 8.85
N ARG A 22 33.61 20.25 8.99
CA ARG A 22 35.06 20.18 9.25
C ARG A 22 35.92 20.81 8.14
N ARG A 23 35.45 20.74 6.90
CA ARG A 23 36.15 21.31 5.73
C ARG A 23 35.81 22.79 5.50
N GLY A 24 34.80 23.34 6.18
CA GLY A 24 34.27 24.67 5.88
C GLY A 24 33.71 24.75 4.45
N ALA A 25 33.14 23.67 3.94
CA ALA A 25 32.67 23.57 2.56
C ALA A 25 31.17 23.18 2.50
N LEU A 26 30.47 23.66 1.48
CA LEU A 26 29.08 23.26 1.22
C LEU A 26 29.03 21.89 0.54
N PHE A 27 28.04 21.08 0.93
CA PHE A 27 27.81 19.77 0.34
C PHE A 27 27.47 19.90 -1.15
N LYS A 28 28.21 19.19 -1.99
CA LYS A 28 27.90 19.00 -3.41
C LYS A 28 27.54 17.53 -3.59
N ASP A 29 26.28 17.27 -3.92
CA ASP A 29 25.79 15.91 -4.09
C ASP A 29 26.34 15.28 -5.37
N SER A 30 27.19 14.27 -5.22
CA SER A 30 27.79 13.54 -6.33
C SER A 30 26.82 12.55 -7.00
N LEU A 31 25.77 12.13 -6.28
CA LEU A 31 24.79 11.17 -6.78
C LEU A 31 23.60 11.83 -7.47
N PHE A 32 23.47 13.15 -7.34
CA PHE A 32 22.45 13.95 -8.01
C PHE A 32 23.03 15.32 -8.38
N PRO A 33 23.94 15.36 -9.36
CA PRO A 33 24.72 16.56 -9.67
C PRO A 33 23.82 17.66 -10.26
N ALA A 34 24.16 18.92 -10.01
CA ALA A 34 23.46 20.09 -10.54
C ALA A 34 23.71 20.27 -12.06
N THR A 35 23.19 19.35 -12.87
CA THR A 35 23.38 19.26 -14.32
C THR A 35 22.07 18.91 -15.03
N ALA A 36 22.07 18.95 -16.36
CA ALA A 36 20.90 18.58 -17.17
C ALA A 36 20.41 17.14 -16.92
N GLN A 37 21.32 16.21 -16.63
CA GLN A 37 20.99 14.79 -16.40
C GLN A 37 20.07 14.57 -15.19
N SER A 38 20.16 15.43 -14.18
CA SER A 38 19.29 15.37 -13.00
C SER A 38 17.90 15.97 -13.26
N LEU A 39 17.73 16.72 -14.35
CA LEU A 39 16.48 17.35 -14.72
C LEU A 39 15.68 16.45 -15.68
N PHE A 40 16.29 16.13 -16.81
CA PHE A 40 15.61 15.56 -17.96
C PHE A 40 16.48 14.51 -18.65
N TYR A 41 15.85 13.44 -19.15
CA TYR A 41 16.44 12.40 -19.98
C TYR A 41 15.85 12.36 -21.41
N LYS A 42 14.65 12.92 -21.63
CA LYS A 42 14.01 13.03 -22.95
C LYS A 42 14.08 14.46 -23.50
N ARG A 43 13.77 15.48 -22.70
CA ARG A 43 13.73 16.87 -23.15
C ARG A 43 15.00 17.66 -22.81
N LYS A 44 15.24 18.75 -23.53
CA LYS A 44 16.32 19.70 -23.17
C LYS A 44 15.85 20.65 -22.06
N PRO A 45 16.73 21.06 -21.13
CA PRO A 45 16.40 22.11 -20.17
C PRO A 45 16.02 23.44 -20.87
N PRO A 46 15.10 24.23 -20.31
CA PRO A 46 14.81 25.56 -20.81
C PRO A 46 16.06 26.45 -20.90
N PRO A 47 16.18 27.32 -21.92
CA PRO A 47 17.30 28.25 -22.03
C PRO A 47 17.44 29.16 -20.81
N GLY A 48 18.68 29.37 -20.35
CA GLY A 48 18.97 30.23 -19.20
C GLY A 48 18.66 29.61 -17.83
N LEU A 49 18.30 28.32 -17.76
CA LEU A 49 18.15 27.59 -16.51
C LEU A 49 19.50 27.47 -15.78
N THR A 50 19.52 27.78 -14.49
CA THR A 50 20.70 27.69 -13.63
C THR A 50 20.37 26.97 -12.33
N TRP A 51 21.39 26.39 -11.67
CA TRP A 51 21.23 25.80 -10.34
C TRP A 51 21.73 26.77 -9.29
N LYS A 52 20.86 27.19 -8.35
CA LYS A 52 21.20 28.17 -7.31
C LYS A 52 20.81 27.65 -5.92
N ARG A 53 21.48 28.14 -4.88
CA ARG A 53 21.14 27.82 -3.49
C ARG A 53 20.19 28.89 -2.90
N PRO A 54 19.30 28.51 -1.97
CA PRO A 54 18.46 29.44 -1.21
C PRO A 54 19.25 30.58 -0.54
N GLY A 55 20.38 30.31 0.14
CA GLY A 55 21.19 31.37 0.74
C GLY A 55 22.57 31.00 1.32
N VAL A 56 23.33 32.07 1.60
CA VAL A 56 24.66 32.32 2.20
C VAL A 56 25.93 31.81 1.49
N SER A 57 26.79 32.77 1.16
CA SER A 57 28.17 32.63 0.72
C SER A 57 29.08 32.19 1.88
N VAL A 58 29.50 30.93 1.86
CA VAL A 58 30.58 30.46 2.75
C VAL A 58 31.88 31.05 2.23
N THR A 59 32.52 31.92 3.03
CA THR A 59 33.89 32.33 2.77
C THR A 59 34.79 31.10 2.95
N CYS A 60 35.20 30.48 1.86
CA CYS A 60 36.25 29.45 1.90
C CYS A 60 37.50 30.08 2.51
N ARG A 61 37.84 29.72 3.76
CA ARG A 61 39.16 29.98 4.31
C ARG A 61 40.11 28.95 3.72
N GLU A 62 40.63 29.21 2.52
CA GLU A 62 41.89 28.58 2.13
C GLU A 62 42.95 29.06 3.11
N LYS A 63 43.39 28.16 3.99
CA LYS A 63 44.57 28.38 4.81
C LYS A 63 45.76 28.40 3.87
N HIS A 64 46.21 29.59 3.46
CA HIS A 64 47.56 29.76 2.97
C HIS A 64 48.51 29.46 4.13
N SER A 65 49.16 28.30 4.06
CA SER A 65 50.36 28.00 4.81
C SER A 65 51.41 29.06 4.48
N ILE A 66 51.81 29.84 5.48
CA ILE A 66 52.92 30.78 5.38
C ILE A 66 54.19 29.93 5.23
N CYS A 67 54.72 29.86 4.01
CA CYS A 67 56.10 29.47 3.77
C CYS A 67 56.88 30.76 3.52
N HIS A 68 57.71 31.17 4.49
CA HIS A 68 58.68 32.25 4.34
C HIS A 68 59.68 31.91 3.23
N PHE A 69 59.79 32.78 2.22
CA PHE A 69 61.00 32.99 1.43
C PHE A 69 61.11 34.50 1.09
N PRO A 70 62.33 35.08 1.07
CA PRO A 70 62.52 36.52 1.04
C PRO A 70 62.39 37.11 -0.37
N GLU A 71 62.11 38.40 -0.37
CA GLU A 71 61.81 39.30 -1.49
C GLU A 71 62.76 39.19 -2.69
N ARG A 72 62.16 39.11 -3.89
CA ARG A 72 62.71 39.71 -5.12
C ARG A 72 61.59 40.33 -5.94
N GLU A 73 61.76 41.59 -6.24
CA GLU A 73 60.94 42.40 -7.15
C GLU A 73 60.90 41.77 -8.55
N ALA A 74 59.69 41.57 -9.09
CA ALA A 74 59.48 41.48 -10.52
C ALA A 74 58.01 41.80 -10.87
N SER A 75 57.88 42.68 -11.85
CA SER A 75 56.69 43.25 -12.47
C SER A 75 55.73 42.24 -13.11
N GLY A 76 54.42 42.49 -12.98
CA GLY A 76 53.40 42.25 -14.01
C GLY A 76 52.83 40.83 -14.14
N SER A 77 51.61 40.62 -13.61
CA SER A 77 50.45 40.10 -14.35
C SER A 77 49.26 39.97 -13.39
N GLU A 78 48.15 40.66 -13.69
CA GLU A 78 46.88 40.46 -13.01
C GLU A 78 46.32 39.06 -13.32
N THR A 79 46.54 38.10 -12.43
CA THR A 79 45.74 36.87 -12.40
C THR A 79 44.50 37.12 -11.56
N SER A 80 43.41 37.52 -12.23
CA SER A 80 42.05 37.49 -11.72
C SER A 80 41.71 36.06 -11.23
N SER A 81 41.83 35.82 -9.93
CA SER A 81 41.26 34.63 -9.31
C SER A 81 39.74 34.75 -9.38
N LEU A 82 39.10 33.97 -10.25
CA LEU A 82 37.65 33.86 -10.38
C LEU A 82 37.04 33.43 -9.04
N ARG A 83 36.61 34.40 -8.23
CA ARG A 83 35.69 34.17 -7.12
C ARG A 83 34.36 33.76 -7.74
N GLU A 84 33.93 32.50 -7.57
CA GLU A 84 32.54 32.09 -7.85
C GLU A 84 31.61 32.97 -6.99
N GLN A 85 31.08 34.06 -7.56
CA GLN A 85 29.98 34.80 -6.95
C GLN A 85 28.75 33.89 -6.94
N VAL A 86 28.49 33.26 -5.80
CA VAL A 86 27.29 32.44 -5.60
C VAL A 86 26.08 33.38 -5.62
N VAL A 87 25.36 33.43 -6.75
CA VAL A 87 24.10 34.17 -6.86
C VAL A 87 23.00 33.37 -6.13
N HIS A 88 22.47 33.95 -5.06
CA HIS A 88 21.46 33.32 -4.20
C HIS A 88 20.03 33.58 -4.69
N ILE A 89 19.09 32.71 -4.27
CA ILE A 89 17.66 32.86 -4.57
C ILE A 89 17.03 33.92 -3.66
N CYS A 90 17.35 33.92 -2.36
CA CYS A 90 16.85 34.92 -1.42
C CYS A 90 17.86 35.23 -0.30
N LYS A 91 17.61 36.29 0.49
CA LYS A 91 18.54 36.77 1.53
C LYS A 91 18.39 36.06 2.88
N ASP A 92 17.22 35.47 3.16
CA ASP A 92 16.88 34.89 4.47
C ASP A 92 16.08 33.59 4.27
N PRO A 93 16.73 32.54 3.72
CA PRO A 93 16.08 31.28 3.45
C PRO A 93 15.68 30.58 4.75
N ARG A 94 14.53 29.91 4.70
CA ARG A 94 14.00 29.10 5.78
C ARG A 94 13.54 27.77 5.21
N LEU A 95 13.71 26.73 6.01
CA LEU A 95 13.16 25.44 5.71
C LEU A 95 11.65 25.51 5.94
N PHE A 96 11.23 26.10 7.05
CA PHE A 96 9.82 26.32 7.39
C PHE A 96 9.53 27.78 7.76
N VAL A 97 8.39 28.29 7.32
CA VAL A 97 7.82 29.57 7.75
C VAL A 97 6.45 29.29 8.35
N ASP A 98 6.29 29.58 9.64
CA ASP A 98 5.05 29.35 10.39
C ASP A 98 4.57 27.88 10.42
N GLY A 99 5.50 26.93 10.22
CA GLY A 99 5.25 25.49 10.24
C GLY A 99 5.22 24.89 8.84
N ILE A 100 4.53 23.75 8.69
CA ILE A 100 4.22 23.16 7.38
C ILE A 100 2.74 23.41 7.11
N SER A 101 2.44 23.90 5.91
CA SER A 101 1.08 24.19 5.46
C SER A 101 0.85 23.72 4.02
N THR A 102 -0.42 23.56 3.65
CA THR A 102 -0.84 23.28 2.27
C THR A 102 -0.56 24.44 1.31
N ARG A 103 -0.25 25.64 1.84
CA ARG A 103 0.14 26.84 1.09
C ARG A 103 1.58 26.77 0.55
N ASP A 104 2.39 25.90 1.11
CA ASP A 104 3.83 25.82 0.78
C ASP A 104 4.06 24.97 -0.48
N LEU A 105 2.97 24.45 -1.05
CA LEU A 105 2.94 23.51 -2.15
C LEU A 105 2.22 24.12 -3.34
N HIS A 106 3.01 24.64 -4.27
CA HIS A 106 2.56 24.99 -5.62
C HIS A 106 3.31 24.13 -6.61
N GLN A 107 2.58 23.44 -7.48
CA GLN A 107 3.17 22.69 -8.58
C GLN A 107 3.92 23.65 -9.52
N GLY A 108 5.11 23.24 -9.96
CA GLY A 108 5.87 23.95 -10.99
C GLY A 108 5.53 23.47 -12.39
N SER A 109 6.52 23.50 -13.28
CA SER A 109 6.37 23.12 -14.70
C SER A 109 6.29 21.61 -14.98
N LEU A 110 6.31 20.76 -13.96
CA LEU A 110 6.38 19.31 -14.07
C LEU A 110 4.99 18.70 -13.88
N GLY A 111 4.61 17.69 -14.67
CA GLY A 111 3.36 16.94 -14.53
C GLY A 111 3.33 15.96 -13.34
N ASN A 112 3.63 16.44 -12.13
CA ASN A 112 3.72 15.64 -10.90
C ASN A 112 2.63 15.99 -9.86
N CYS A 113 1.47 16.47 -10.32
CA CYS A 113 0.31 16.79 -9.49
C CYS A 113 -0.05 15.68 -8.48
N TRP A 114 0.03 14.42 -8.90
CA TRP A 114 -0.19 13.23 -8.07
C TRP A 114 0.65 13.21 -6.79
N MET A 115 1.89 13.67 -6.87
CA MET A 115 2.81 13.77 -5.74
C MET A 115 2.47 14.98 -4.87
N VAL A 116 2.27 16.15 -5.48
CA VAL A 116 1.98 17.40 -4.74
C VAL A 116 0.66 17.28 -3.98
N ALA A 117 -0.37 16.65 -4.57
CA ALA A 117 -1.63 16.34 -3.90
C ALA A 117 -1.41 15.47 -2.65
N ALA A 118 -0.61 14.41 -2.76
CA ALA A 118 -0.29 13.55 -1.61
C ALA A 118 0.50 14.31 -0.52
N ILE A 119 1.45 15.18 -0.89
CA ILE A 119 2.17 16.03 0.07
C ILE A 119 1.23 17.03 0.75
N SER A 120 0.22 17.55 0.05
CA SER A 120 -0.77 18.46 0.67
C SER A 120 -1.56 17.79 1.79
N CYS A 121 -1.92 16.52 1.61
CA CYS A 121 -2.56 15.74 2.67
C CYS A 121 -1.58 15.49 3.82
N LEU A 122 -0.32 15.17 3.51
CA LEU A 122 0.75 14.98 4.49
C LEU A 122 1.00 16.23 5.35
N ALA A 123 0.97 17.42 4.75
CA ALA A 123 1.19 18.70 5.42
C ALA A 123 0.19 18.93 6.57
N SER A 124 -1.02 18.37 6.45
CA SER A 124 -2.07 18.50 7.46
C SER A 124 -1.88 17.60 8.70
N GLU A 125 -0.95 16.64 8.67
CA GLU A 125 -0.74 15.68 9.76
C GLU A 125 0.71 15.70 10.30
N PRO A 126 0.97 16.41 11.41
CA PRO A 126 2.31 16.56 11.98
C PRO A 126 3.05 15.28 12.35
N SER A 127 2.31 14.23 12.72
CA SER A 127 2.93 12.95 13.07
C SER A 127 3.54 12.24 11.86
N LEU A 128 3.05 12.54 10.65
CA LEU A 128 3.52 11.92 9.42
C LEU A 128 4.63 12.73 8.76
N TRP A 129 4.46 14.04 8.58
CA TRP A 129 5.50 14.82 7.90
C TRP A 129 6.81 14.84 8.68
N LYS A 130 6.77 14.75 10.03
CA LYS A 130 7.98 14.62 10.86
C LYS A 130 8.75 13.31 10.62
N LYS A 131 8.09 12.28 10.10
CA LYS A 131 8.77 11.04 9.65
C LYS A 131 9.48 11.26 8.32
N VAL A 132 8.85 12.01 7.41
CA VAL A 132 9.39 12.33 6.07
C VAL A 132 10.51 13.37 6.14
N ILE A 133 10.40 14.36 7.02
CA ILE A 133 11.41 15.38 7.28
C ILE A 133 11.93 15.19 8.72
N PRO A 134 12.80 14.18 8.94
CA PRO A 134 13.38 13.92 10.26
C PRO A 134 14.29 15.09 10.68
N ASP A 135 14.57 15.23 11.97
CA ASP A 135 15.56 16.18 12.48
C ASP A 135 15.38 17.62 11.94
N HIS A 136 14.13 17.99 11.62
CA HIS A 136 13.78 19.22 10.89
C HIS A 136 14.31 20.50 11.54
N VAL A 137 14.46 20.50 12.87
CA VAL A 137 15.07 21.60 13.64
C VAL A 137 16.56 21.74 13.34
N ASP A 138 17.29 20.63 13.22
CA ASP A 138 18.74 20.61 12.95
C ASP A 138 19.06 20.92 11.48
N GLN A 139 18.07 20.78 10.59
CA GLN A 139 18.17 21.09 9.18
C GLN A 139 17.86 22.56 8.86
N GLU A 140 17.19 23.28 9.76
CA GLU A 140 16.79 24.68 9.54
C GLU A 140 18.00 25.61 9.39
N TRP A 141 17.87 26.62 8.53
CA TRP A 141 18.83 27.70 8.45
C TRP A 141 18.78 28.51 9.74
N ASN A 142 19.90 28.58 10.46
CA ASN A 142 20.01 29.35 11.70
C ASN A 142 20.90 30.57 11.51
N PRO A 143 20.32 31.79 11.42
CA PRO A 143 21.10 33.03 11.27
C PRO A 143 22.08 33.29 12.43
N LYS A 144 21.81 32.73 13.62
CA LYS A 144 22.68 32.87 14.80
C LYS A 144 23.89 31.93 14.77
N HIS A 145 23.80 30.84 14.01
CA HIS A 145 24.85 29.83 13.88
C HIS A 145 25.08 29.46 12.41
N PRO A 146 25.55 30.41 11.57
CA PRO A 146 25.79 30.16 10.15
C PRO A 146 26.91 29.14 9.91
N ASP A 147 27.79 28.94 10.90
CA ASP A 147 28.84 27.91 10.91
C ASP A 147 28.29 26.48 10.93
N LEU A 148 27.03 26.28 11.35
CA LEU A 148 26.37 24.97 11.37
C LEU A 148 25.68 24.62 10.05
N TYR A 149 25.62 25.56 9.11
CA TYR A 149 25.07 25.35 7.77
C TYR A 149 26.11 24.73 6.83
N ALA A 150 25.73 23.63 6.18
CA ALA A 150 26.58 22.90 5.25
C ALA A 150 25.90 22.66 3.89
N GLY A 151 24.77 23.32 3.61
CA GLY A 151 24.03 23.18 2.35
C GLY A 151 23.59 21.74 2.05
N ILE A 152 23.19 21.00 3.10
CA ILE A 152 22.85 19.57 3.09
C ILE A 152 21.56 19.33 3.87
N PHE A 153 20.67 18.54 3.30
CA PHE A 153 19.34 18.21 3.83
C PHE A 153 19.08 16.71 3.63
N HIS A 154 18.13 16.14 4.35
CA HIS A 154 17.69 14.77 4.13
C HIS A 154 16.21 14.56 4.40
N PHE A 155 15.64 13.61 3.67
CA PHE A 155 14.24 13.25 3.68
C PHE A 155 14.09 11.73 3.68
N ARG A 156 13.00 11.21 4.24
CA ARG A 156 12.71 9.79 4.29
C ARG A 156 11.51 9.44 3.43
N PHE A 157 11.68 8.43 2.61
CA PHE A 157 10.61 7.87 1.78
C PHE A 157 10.49 6.38 2.03
N TRP A 158 9.27 5.88 2.11
CA TRP A 158 8.99 4.48 2.26
C TRP A 158 9.10 3.78 0.90
N ARG A 159 9.94 2.75 0.79
CA ARG A 159 10.11 1.93 -0.41
C ARG A 159 10.09 0.45 -0.02
N LEU A 160 9.14 -0.30 -0.58
CA LEU A 160 8.98 -1.75 -0.36
C LEU A 160 9.23 -2.18 1.09
N GLY A 161 8.46 -1.63 2.03
CA GLY A 161 8.51 -2.08 3.43
C GLY A 161 9.59 -1.43 4.28
N ARG A 162 10.41 -0.54 3.72
CA ARG A 162 11.57 0.08 4.40
C ARG A 162 11.60 1.58 4.19
N TRP A 163 11.98 2.33 5.21
CA TRP A 163 12.27 3.75 5.06
C TRP A 163 13.65 3.95 4.46
N MET A 164 13.75 4.81 3.46
CA MET A 164 14.97 5.19 2.76
C MET A 164 15.30 6.64 3.08
N ASP A 165 16.45 6.89 3.72
CA ASP A 165 16.99 8.22 3.99
C ASP A 165 17.74 8.73 2.76
N VAL A 166 17.25 9.81 2.17
CA VAL A 166 17.77 10.41 0.94
C VAL A 166 18.34 11.77 1.29
N VAL A 167 19.66 11.89 1.13
CA VAL A 167 20.41 13.13 1.35
C VAL A 167 20.45 13.94 0.06
N VAL A 168 20.27 15.26 0.12
CA VAL A 168 20.42 16.18 -1.00
C VAL A 168 21.18 17.44 -0.58
N ASP A 169 21.85 18.08 -1.53
CA ASP A 169 22.23 19.48 -1.36
C ASP A 169 21.05 20.43 -1.69
N ASP A 170 21.19 21.72 -1.40
CA ASP A 170 20.15 22.72 -1.64
C ASP A 170 20.30 23.52 -2.95
N ARG A 171 21.07 23.01 -3.93
CA ARG A 171 21.04 23.61 -5.28
C ARG A 171 19.69 23.28 -5.93
N LEU A 172 18.91 24.29 -6.29
CA LEU A 172 17.61 24.13 -6.93
C LEU A 172 17.63 24.68 -8.36
N PRO A 173 16.84 24.13 -9.30
CA PRO A 173 16.73 24.64 -10.68
C PRO A 173 15.92 25.95 -10.71
N VAL A 174 16.54 27.00 -11.24
CA VAL A 174 16.00 28.37 -11.29
C VAL A 174 16.01 28.87 -12.73
N SER A 175 14.86 29.41 -13.17
CA SER A 175 14.71 30.04 -14.47
C SER A 175 15.61 31.27 -14.63
N ARG A 176 15.70 31.79 -15.85
CA ARG A 176 16.41 33.04 -16.14
C ARG A 176 15.90 34.21 -15.27
N ASP A 177 14.61 34.23 -14.96
CA ASP A 177 13.95 35.27 -14.18
C ASP A 177 14.12 35.11 -12.66
N GLY A 178 14.91 34.13 -12.20
CA GLY A 178 15.16 33.93 -10.77
C GLY A 178 14.08 33.13 -10.05
N VAL A 179 13.18 32.46 -10.78
CA VAL A 179 12.04 31.72 -10.25
C VAL A 179 12.33 30.21 -10.23
N LEU A 180 11.96 29.51 -9.15
CA LEU A 180 12.06 28.05 -9.09
C LEU A 180 11.25 27.39 -10.23
N LEU A 181 11.87 26.45 -10.93
CA LEU A 181 11.25 25.76 -12.08
C LEU A 181 10.16 24.75 -11.66
N PHE A 182 10.35 24.13 -10.49
CA PHE A 182 9.51 23.06 -9.96
C PHE A 182 8.76 23.52 -8.70
N CYS A 183 8.46 22.62 -7.76
CA CYS A 183 7.64 22.90 -6.59
C CYS A 183 8.20 24.08 -5.77
N ARG A 184 7.30 24.95 -5.30
CA ARG A 184 7.64 26.16 -4.55
C ARG A 184 6.54 26.55 -3.56
N SER A 185 6.93 27.27 -2.51
CA SER A 185 5.98 27.90 -1.58
C SER A 185 5.44 29.21 -2.14
N ALA A 186 4.22 29.59 -1.73
CA ALA A 186 3.74 30.96 -1.91
C ALA A 186 4.60 31.98 -1.14
N THR A 187 5.27 31.53 -0.08
CA THR A 187 6.23 32.30 0.71
C THR A 187 7.62 32.18 0.05
N PRO A 188 8.17 33.23 -0.59
CA PRO A 188 9.39 33.12 -1.41
C PRO A 188 10.67 32.72 -0.68
N ARG A 189 10.65 32.75 0.65
CA ARG A 189 11.77 32.42 1.53
C ARG A 189 11.71 31.01 2.12
N GLU A 190 10.70 30.22 1.76
CA GLU A 190 10.47 28.87 2.29
C GLU A 190 10.79 27.79 1.24
N PHE A 191 11.53 26.74 1.64
CA PHE A 191 12.15 25.80 0.70
C PHE A 191 11.94 24.31 0.98
N TRP A 192 11.23 23.90 2.05
CA TRP A 192 11.07 22.47 2.36
C TRP A 192 10.40 21.70 1.22
N SER A 193 9.40 22.26 0.55
CA SER A 193 8.65 21.61 -0.53
C SER A 193 9.52 21.36 -1.76
N ALA A 194 10.31 22.38 -2.16
CA ALA A 194 11.27 22.28 -3.26
C ALA A 194 12.37 21.24 -2.99
N LEU A 195 12.88 21.19 -1.76
CA LEU A 195 13.92 20.23 -1.37
C LEU A 195 13.38 18.81 -1.22
N LEU A 196 12.15 18.64 -0.71
CA LEU A 196 11.46 17.36 -0.65
C LEU A 196 11.25 16.79 -2.06
N GLU A 197 10.78 17.62 -2.99
CA GLU A 197 10.63 17.26 -4.39
C GLU A 197 11.95 16.84 -5.02
N LYS A 198 13.03 17.61 -4.76
CA LYS A 198 14.38 17.24 -5.22
C LYS A 198 14.84 15.88 -4.70
N ALA A 199 14.63 15.60 -3.41
CA ALA A 199 15.02 14.33 -2.82
C ALA A 199 14.20 13.16 -3.42
N TYR A 200 12.93 13.38 -3.71
CA TYR A 200 12.11 12.40 -4.41
C TYR A 200 12.54 12.22 -5.88
N ALA A 201 12.87 13.29 -6.58
CA ALA A 201 13.43 13.24 -7.94
C ALA A 201 14.74 12.43 -7.96
N LYS A 202 15.64 12.67 -7.02
CA LYS A 202 16.85 11.88 -6.82
C LYS A 202 16.58 10.40 -6.61
N LEU A 203 15.61 10.07 -5.75
CA LEU A 203 15.22 8.69 -5.49
C LEU A 203 14.68 7.98 -6.74
N ASN A 204 14.05 8.72 -7.65
CA ASN A 204 13.50 8.23 -8.91
C ASN A 204 14.42 8.49 -10.13
N GLY A 205 15.66 8.93 -9.91
CA GLY A 205 16.69 9.14 -10.94
C GLY A 205 16.82 10.59 -11.44
N CYS A 206 15.74 11.30 -11.74
CA CYS A 206 15.72 12.70 -12.20
C CYS A 206 14.34 13.33 -11.99
N TYR A 207 14.20 14.65 -12.22
CA TYR A 207 12.91 15.33 -12.12
C TYR A 207 11.89 14.81 -13.14
N GLU A 208 12.27 14.64 -14.41
CA GLU A 208 11.39 14.12 -15.46
C GLU A 208 10.80 12.74 -15.17
N ALA A 209 11.47 11.94 -14.34
CA ALA A 209 10.96 10.63 -13.93
C ALA A 209 9.71 10.73 -13.05
N LEU A 210 9.40 11.91 -12.49
CA LEU A 210 8.21 12.15 -11.67
C LEU A 210 6.96 12.53 -12.49
N GLU A 211 7.07 12.74 -13.80
CA GLU A 211 5.89 12.99 -14.63
C GLU A 211 5.04 11.74 -14.82
N GLY A 212 3.72 11.90 -14.68
CA GLY A 212 2.78 10.80 -14.87
C GLY A 212 2.98 9.67 -13.85
N GLY A 213 2.36 9.85 -12.67
CA GLY A 213 2.36 8.87 -11.60
C GLY A 213 1.00 8.79 -10.90
N ASN A 214 0.88 7.86 -9.96
CA ASN A 214 -0.37 7.58 -9.27
C ASN A 214 -0.33 8.10 -7.81
N THR A 215 -1.39 8.79 -7.37
CA THR A 215 -1.51 9.32 -5.99
C THR A 215 -1.38 8.23 -4.94
N THR A 216 -1.92 7.02 -5.19
CA THR A 216 -1.75 5.82 -4.35
C THR A 216 -0.27 5.57 -4.05
N GLU A 217 0.59 5.70 -5.05
CA GLU A 217 2.03 5.43 -4.92
C GLU A 217 2.72 6.49 -4.06
N ALA A 218 2.38 7.77 -4.26
CA ALA A 218 2.91 8.86 -3.45
C ALA A 218 2.48 8.73 -1.98
N LEU A 219 1.19 8.48 -1.74
CA LEU A 219 0.66 8.31 -0.38
C LEU A 219 1.40 7.21 0.38
N ILE A 220 1.65 6.06 -0.27
CA ILE A 220 2.44 4.97 0.31
C ILE A 220 3.88 5.42 0.58
N ASP A 221 4.54 6.10 -0.36
CA ASP A 221 5.93 6.54 -0.20
C ASP A 221 6.10 7.56 0.94
N PHE A 222 5.10 8.38 1.23
CA PHE A 222 5.15 9.37 2.31
C PHE A 222 4.70 8.84 3.67
N THR A 223 3.97 7.72 3.72
CA THR A 223 3.35 7.25 4.97
C THR A 223 3.77 5.86 5.41
N GLY A 224 4.16 4.99 4.46
CA GLY A 224 4.29 3.56 4.69
C GLY A 224 2.96 2.84 4.95
N GLY A 225 1.84 3.53 4.78
CA GLY A 225 0.49 3.02 4.96
C GLY A 225 0.05 2.05 3.87
N VAL A 226 -1.25 1.82 3.79
CA VAL A 226 -1.89 1.11 2.69
C VAL A 226 -2.93 1.99 2.04
N SER A 227 -2.86 2.10 0.72
CA SER A 227 -3.83 2.82 -0.07
C SER A 227 -4.86 1.88 -0.69
N GLU A 228 -6.12 2.27 -0.55
CA GLU A 228 -7.30 1.57 -1.06
C GLU A 228 -8.04 2.52 -2.01
N PRO A 229 -8.24 2.14 -3.29
CA PRO A 229 -9.13 2.86 -4.16
C PRO A 229 -10.58 2.59 -3.74
N LEU A 230 -11.37 3.65 -3.54
CA LEU A 230 -12.81 3.54 -3.32
C LEU A 230 -13.53 3.75 -4.65
N SER A 231 -14.36 2.77 -5.03
CA SER A 231 -15.15 2.85 -6.25
C SER A 231 -16.23 3.93 -6.11
N LEU A 232 -16.25 4.88 -7.03
CA LEU A 232 -17.31 5.88 -7.18
C LEU A 232 -18.27 5.43 -8.27
N ASP A 233 -19.35 4.75 -7.88
CA ASP A 233 -20.48 4.54 -8.79
C ASP A 233 -21.29 5.85 -8.85
N ARG A 234 -20.95 6.73 -9.79
CA ARG A 234 -21.59 8.05 -9.90
C ARG A 234 -23.09 7.94 -10.15
N GLU A 235 -23.54 6.94 -10.91
CA GLU A 235 -24.95 6.73 -11.21
C GLU A 235 -25.69 6.37 -9.92
N ALA A 236 -25.20 5.37 -9.20
CA ALA A 236 -25.81 4.94 -7.95
C ALA A 236 -25.74 6.03 -6.86
N LEU A 237 -24.63 6.77 -6.77
CA LEU A 237 -24.48 7.89 -5.83
C LEU A 237 -25.45 9.04 -6.15
N SER A 238 -25.68 9.33 -7.44
CA SER A 238 -26.61 10.37 -7.88
C SER A 238 -28.08 10.00 -7.64
N GLN A 239 -28.44 8.72 -7.81
CA GLN A 239 -29.82 8.23 -7.68
C GLN A 239 -30.18 7.88 -6.22
N HIS A 240 -29.25 7.34 -5.44
CA HIS A 240 -29.53 6.80 -4.10
C HIS A 240 -28.89 7.63 -2.98
N SER A 241 -29.71 8.42 -2.30
CA SER A 241 -29.26 9.27 -1.19
C SER A 241 -28.64 8.51 -0.02
N ASP A 242 -29.05 7.26 0.24
CA ASP A 242 -28.51 6.43 1.32
C ASP A 242 -27.10 5.92 1.00
N GLN A 243 -26.84 5.51 -0.25
CA GLN A 243 -25.49 5.13 -0.67
C GLN A 243 -24.53 6.31 -0.60
N ARG A 244 -24.99 7.49 -1.03
CA ARG A 244 -24.23 8.75 -0.91
C ARG A 244 -23.91 9.06 0.55
N ARG A 245 -24.87 8.88 1.46
CA ARG A 245 -24.65 9.09 2.90
C ARG A 245 -23.66 8.09 3.48
N ALA A 246 -23.74 6.81 3.10
CA ALA A 246 -22.80 5.77 3.54
C ALA A 246 -21.37 6.06 3.03
N PHE A 247 -21.24 6.52 1.79
CA PHE A 247 -19.96 6.91 1.23
C PHE A 247 -19.37 8.13 1.94
N PHE A 248 -20.18 9.16 2.22
CA PHE A 248 -19.75 10.28 3.05
C PHE A 248 -19.26 9.85 4.44
N GLN A 249 -20.01 8.95 5.10
CA GLN A 249 -19.64 8.41 6.40
C GLN A 249 -18.31 7.66 6.35
N THR A 250 -18.03 6.94 5.26
CA THR A 250 -16.76 6.26 5.04
C THR A 250 -15.60 7.25 4.96
N LEU A 251 -15.76 8.34 4.21
CA LEU A 251 -14.72 9.39 4.10
C LEU A 251 -14.55 10.16 5.41
N ALA A 252 -15.65 10.47 6.11
CA ALA A 252 -15.60 11.13 7.41
C ALA A 252 -14.87 10.25 8.43
N TYR A 253 -15.17 8.96 8.47
CA TYR A 253 -14.49 7.98 9.32
C TYR A 253 -12.98 7.88 9.00
N ALA A 254 -12.63 7.83 7.71
CA ALA A 254 -11.23 7.82 7.28
C ALA A 254 -10.50 9.10 7.74
N HIS A 255 -11.11 10.27 7.54
CA HIS A 255 -10.55 11.57 7.93
C HIS A 255 -10.40 11.71 9.45
N GLU A 256 -11.39 11.27 10.24
CA GLU A 256 -11.34 11.26 11.71
C GLU A 256 -10.19 10.38 12.25
N ARG A 257 -9.85 9.30 11.54
CA ARG A 257 -8.69 8.44 11.85
C ARG A 257 -7.40 8.91 11.19
N LYS A 258 -7.35 10.17 10.73
CA LYS A 258 -6.18 10.82 10.13
C LYS A 258 -5.65 10.11 8.87
N ALA A 259 -6.49 9.32 8.20
CA ALA A 259 -6.13 8.75 6.90
C ALA A 259 -5.94 9.89 5.89
N LEU A 260 -4.99 9.72 4.98
CA LEU A 260 -4.79 10.69 3.90
C LEU A 260 -5.71 10.34 2.74
N ILE A 261 -6.47 11.31 2.24
CA ILE A 261 -7.49 11.09 1.23
C ILE A 261 -7.19 11.97 0.01
N THR A 262 -7.11 11.37 -1.16
CA THR A 262 -6.96 12.07 -2.44
C THR A 262 -8.08 11.69 -3.38
N CYS A 263 -8.41 12.58 -4.31
CA CYS A 263 -9.40 12.32 -5.35
C CYS A 263 -8.91 12.86 -6.70
N SER A 264 -9.52 12.38 -7.79
CA SER A 264 -9.22 12.87 -9.13
C SER A 264 -10.44 12.81 -10.03
N ILE A 265 -10.35 13.56 -11.13
CA ILE A 265 -11.32 13.52 -12.23
C ILE A 265 -10.61 12.90 -13.42
N ARG A 266 -11.09 11.75 -13.90
CA ARG A 266 -10.49 11.02 -15.01
C ARG A 266 -10.57 11.89 -16.27
N GLY A 267 -9.43 12.03 -16.95
CA GLY A 267 -9.31 12.71 -18.24
C GLY A 267 -8.86 11.71 -19.31
N GLU A 268 -9.34 11.87 -20.54
CA GLU A 268 -8.91 11.07 -21.70
C GLU A 268 -7.60 11.59 -22.32
N THR A 269 -7.24 12.86 -22.06
CA THR A 269 -6.03 13.55 -22.56
C THR A 269 -5.42 14.48 -21.49
N VAL A 270 -4.40 15.28 -21.85
CA VAL A 270 -3.65 16.23 -20.99
C VAL A 270 -4.58 17.08 -20.10
N GLU A 271 -4.09 17.46 -18.92
CA GLU A 271 -4.82 18.24 -17.90
C GLU A 271 -5.66 19.38 -18.52
N SER A 272 -6.99 19.33 -18.32
CA SER A 272 -7.95 20.27 -18.93
C SER A 272 -8.87 20.89 -17.88
N VAL A 273 -9.04 22.22 -17.91
CA VAL A 273 -9.90 22.95 -16.97
C VAL A 273 -11.36 22.91 -17.45
N LEU A 274 -12.27 22.58 -16.55
CA LEU A 274 -13.72 22.61 -16.74
C LEU A 274 -14.28 24.02 -16.52
N ASP A 275 -15.48 24.28 -17.02
CA ASP A 275 -16.17 25.58 -16.86
C ASP A 275 -16.36 26.00 -15.39
N CYS A 276 -16.43 25.01 -14.49
CA CYS A 276 -16.55 25.22 -13.05
C CYS A 276 -15.20 25.38 -12.32
N GLY A 277 -14.07 25.45 -13.04
CA GLY A 277 -12.72 25.65 -12.49
C GLY A 277 -11.99 24.37 -12.04
N LEU A 278 -12.69 23.22 -11.99
CA LEU A 278 -12.07 21.91 -11.72
C LEU A 278 -11.23 21.44 -12.91
N VAL A 279 -10.24 20.59 -12.67
CA VAL A 279 -9.26 20.15 -13.67
C VAL A 279 -9.36 18.64 -13.84
N ARG A 280 -9.59 18.19 -15.08
CA ARG A 280 -9.54 16.76 -15.46
C ARG A 280 -8.11 16.30 -15.62
N GLY A 281 -7.84 15.02 -15.37
CA GLY A 281 -6.49 14.44 -15.41
C GLY A 281 -5.61 14.90 -14.25
N HIS A 282 -6.19 15.49 -13.21
CA HIS A 282 -5.48 16.13 -12.11
C HIS A 282 -5.88 15.54 -10.75
N ALA A 283 -4.92 15.52 -9.82
CA ALA A 283 -5.10 15.00 -8.47
C ALA A 283 -5.38 16.13 -7.47
N TYR A 284 -6.34 15.89 -6.57
CA TYR A 284 -6.73 16.79 -5.49
C TYR A 284 -6.53 16.11 -4.14
N GLY A 285 -6.17 16.89 -3.12
CA GLY A 285 -6.15 16.42 -1.73
C GLY A 285 -7.46 16.77 -1.03
N ILE A 286 -8.08 15.82 -0.31
CA ILE A 286 -9.20 16.11 0.58
C ILE A 286 -8.64 16.43 1.97
N THR A 287 -8.82 17.68 2.42
CA THR A 287 -8.22 18.18 3.65
C THR A 287 -9.21 18.28 4.81
N ALA A 288 -10.52 18.22 4.53
CA ALA A 288 -11.56 18.10 5.56
C ALA A 288 -12.84 17.45 5.03
N VAL A 289 -13.51 16.68 5.87
CA VAL A 289 -14.85 16.12 5.62
C VAL A 289 -15.75 16.53 6.78
N ARG A 290 -16.82 17.29 6.53
CA ARG A 290 -17.63 17.89 7.60
C ARG A 290 -19.11 17.85 7.34
N LYS A 291 -19.86 17.57 8.40
CA LYS A 291 -21.31 17.72 8.45
C LYS A 291 -21.65 19.02 9.15
N VAL A 292 -22.37 19.89 8.46
CA VAL A 292 -22.68 21.23 8.93
C VAL A 292 -24.18 21.46 9.05
N ARG A 293 -24.58 22.32 9.99
CA ARG A 293 -25.98 22.72 10.18
C ARG A 293 -26.19 24.07 9.50
N LEU A 294 -27.20 24.15 8.62
CA LEU A 294 -27.64 25.43 8.07
C LEU A 294 -28.46 26.18 9.13
N GLY A 295 -28.36 27.52 9.14
CA GLY A 295 -29.03 28.36 10.13
C GLY A 295 -30.55 28.39 9.98
N GLU A 296 -31.25 28.86 11.01
CA GLU A 296 -32.73 28.90 11.16
C GLU A 296 -33.50 29.77 10.13
N LYS A 297 -32.83 30.34 9.12
CA LYS A 297 -33.43 31.30 8.16
C LYS A 297 -34.14 30.66 6.96
N LEU A 298 -34.45 29.36 6.97
CA LEU A 298 -35.42 28.77 6.03
C LEU A 298 -36.81 28.71 6.69
N PRO A 299 -37.73 29.65 6.41
CA PRO A 299 -39.11 29.50 6.83
C PRO A 299 -39.85 28.66 5.78
N LYS A 300 -40.27 27.44 6.16
CA LYS A 300 -41.57 26.78 5.81
C LYS A 300 -41.56 25.24 5.83
N THR A 301 -40.45 24.58 6.11
CA THR A 301 -40.44 23.13 6.37
C THR A 301 -39.59 22.87 7.61
N GLY A 302 -40.19 22.38 8.70
CA GLY A 302 -39.58 22.21 10.03
C GLY A 302 -38.46 21.16 10.13
N TRP A 303 -37.62 21.01 9.11
CA TRP A 303 -36.43 20.16 9.12
C TRP A 303 -35.17 21.00 9.11
N MET A 304 -34.36 20.88 10.17
CA MET A 304 -32.98 21.35 10.18
C MET A 304 -32.19 20.59 9.09
N SER A 305 -31.98 21.23 7.94
CA SER A 305 -31.18 20.62 6.87
C SER A 305 -29.70 20.54 7.28
N ARG A 306 -29.16 19.33 7.21
CA ARG A 306 -27.75 19.02 7.50
C ARG A 306 -27.03 18.95 6.16
N LEU A 307 -26.05 19.81 5.96
CA LEU A 307 -25.24 19.85 4.75
C LEU A 307 -23.99 18.96 4.93
N LEU A 308 -23.70 18.14 3.94
CA LEU A 308 -22.48 17.33 3.87
C LEU A 308 -21.49 18.06 2.98
N MET A 309 -20.30 18.35 3.51
CA MET A 309 -19.30 19.17 2.83
C MET A 309 -17.93 18.51 2.84
N VAL A 310 -17.19 18.74 1.78
CA VAL A 310 -15.78 18.34 1.66
C VAL A 310 -14.95 19.58 1.31
N ARG A 311 -13.77 19.68 1.94
CA ARG A 311 -12.76 20.67 1.60
C ARG A 311 -11.67 19.99 0.79
N MET A 312 -11.35 20.58 -0.33
CA MET A 312 -10.35 20.06 -1.27
C MET A 312 -9.24 21.07 -1.50
N ARG A 313 -8.08 20.56 -1.90
CA ARG A 313 -6.89 21.32 -2.26
C ARG A 313 -6.47 20.97 -3.69
N ASN A 314 -6.34 22.00 -4.54
CA ASN A 314 -5.81 21.95 -5.89
C ASN A 314 -4.29 22.25 -5.92
N PRO A 315 -3.40 21.28 -6.15
CA PRO A 315 -1.95 21.48 -6.25
C PRO A 315 -1.44 22.67 -7.08
N TRP A 316 -2.16 23.10 -8.12
CA TRP A 316 -1.77 24.27 -8.93
C TRP A 316 -1.89 25.59 -8.17
N GLY A 317 -2.85 25.70 -7.25
CA GLY A 317 -3.14 26.94 -6.54
C GLY A 317 -3.78 28.06 -7.38
N THR A 318 -3.89 27.90 -8.70
CA THR A 318 -4.30 29.01 -9.61
C THR A 318 -5.72 28.91 -10.13
N THR A 319 -6.36 27.74 -10.07
CA THR A 319 -7.75 27.55 -10.52
C THR A 319 -8.61 27.05 -9.36
N ASP A 320 -9.62 27.84 -9.01
CA ASP A 320 -10.54 27.53 -7.91
C ASP A 320 -11.92 27.14 -8.44
N TRP A 321 -12.58 26.26 -7.70
CA TRP A 321 -13.98 25.93 -7.89
C TRP A 321 -14.86 27.19 -7.86
N THR A 322 -15.72 27.36 -8.86
CA THR A 322 -16.59 28.53 -9.00
C THR A 322 -18.06 28.26 -8.65
N GLY A 323 -18.43 27.00 -8.39
CA GLY A 323 -19.81 26.61 -8.09
C GLY A 323 -20.25 26.90 -6.64
N ALA A 324 -21.22 26.12 -6.16
CA ALA A 324 -21.78 26.31 -4.81
C ALA A 324 -20.71 26.15 -3.72
N TRP A 325 -20.72 27.03 -2.72
CA TRP A 325 -19.74 27.03 -1.63
C TRP A 325 -18.29 27.36 -2.05
N SER A 326 -18.08 27.83 -3.28
CA SER A 326 -16.85 28.51 -3.67
C SER A 326 -16.57 29.74 -2.79
N GLN A 327 -15.35 30.26 -2.80
CA GLN A 327 -14.96 31.35 -1.90
C GLN A 327 -15.86 32.60 -2.02
N GLY A 328 -16.29 32.95 -3.25
CA GLY A 328 -17.18 34.08 -3.54
C GLY A 328 -18.68 33.75 -3.47
N SER A 329 -19.06 32.53 -3.10
CA SER A 329 -20.42 32.02 -3.15
C SER A 329 -21.34 32.72 -2.14
N GLN A 330 -22.52 33.17 -2.60
CA GLN A 330 -23.53 33.78 -1.72
C GLN A 330 -24.13 32.76 -0.72
N GLN A 331 -24.02 31.46 -1.01
CA GLN A 331 -24.47 30.37 -0.15
C GLN A 331 -23.84 30.42 1.26
N TRP A 332 -22.64 31.00 1.42
CA TRP A 332 -22.03 31.22 2.75
C TRP A 332 -22.88 32.12 3.67
N GLN A 333 -23.76 32.95 3.12
CA GLN A 333 -24.69 33.78 3.89
C GLN A 333 -25.77 32.95 4.61
N LEU A 334 -26.01 31.72 4.16
CA LEU A 334 -26.95 30.76 4.78
C LEU A 334 -26.40 30.16 6.08
N MET A 335 -25.12 30.35 6.37
CA MET A 335 -24.45 29.82 7.55
C MET A 335 -24.22 30.90 8.60
N SER A 336 -24.36 30.51 9.87
CA SER A 336 -24.02 31.37 11.00
C SER A 336 -22.53 31.74 10.95
N ARG A 337 -22.18 32.88 11.56
CA ARG A 337 -20.77 33.31 11.66
C ARG A 337 -19.92 32.27 12.39
N ALA A 338 -20.44 31.71 13.48
CA ALA A 338 -19.75 30.69 14.26
C ALA A 338 -19.47 29.40 13.47
N GLU A 339 -20.42 28.93 12.64
CA GLU A 339 -20.21 27.78 11.76
C GLU A 339 -19.17 28.10 10.67
N ARG A 340 -19.20 29.31 10.08
CA ARG A 340 -18.20 29.73 9.09
C ARG A 340 -16.78 29.82 9.67
N GLU A 341 -16.64 30.34 10.88
CA GLU A 341 -15.36 30.38 11.60
C GLU A 341 -14.87 28.96 11.92
N LYS A 342 -15.78 28.09 12.36
CA LYS A 342 -15.46 26.66 12.60
C LYS A 342 -14.96 25.99 11.32
N MET A 343 -15.53 26.29 10.16
CA MET A 343 -15.12 25.77 8.85
C MET A 343 -13.73 26.26 8.39
N GLY A 344 -13.11 27.18 9.13
CA GLY A 344 -11.75 27.64 8.84
C GLY A 344 -11.66 28.59 7.65
N LEU A 345 -12.76 29.26 7.28
CA LEU A 345 -12.82 30.25 6.19
C LEU A 345 -12.10 31.57 6.50
N ILE A 346 -11.38 31.65 7.62
CA ILE A 346 -10.81 32.89 8.16
C ILE A 346 -9.54 33.30 7.38
N VAL A 347 -8.86 32.35 6.72
CA VAL A 347 -7.62 32.64 6.00
C VAL A 347 -7.70 32.13 4.56
N ARG A 348 -7.20 32.95 3.63
CA ARG A 348 -7.16 32.64 2.20
C ARG A 348 -6.02 31.67 1.92
N ASP A 349 -6.38 30.42 1.73
CA ASP A 349 -5.45 29.36 1.34
C ASP A 349 -5.61 29.17 -0.17
N VAL A 350 -4.62 29.64 -0.92
CA VAL A 350 -4.61 29.64 -2.38
C VAL A 350 -4.80 28.20 -2.87
N GLY A 351 -5.87 27.94 -3.62
CA GLY A 351 -6.23 26.61 -4.11
C GLY A 351 -6.87 25.67 -3.09
N GLU A 352 -7.35 26.13 -1.92
CA GLU A 352 -8.30 25.38 -1.09
C GLU A 352 -9.72 25.89 -1.29
N PHE A 353 -10.67 24.97 -1.43
CA PHE A 353 -12.09 25.32 -1.54
C PHE A 353 -12.98 24.27 -0.91
N TRP A 354 -14.17 24.71 -0.50
CA TRP A 354 -15.24 23.83 -0.05
C TRP A 354 -16.21 23.57 -1.20
N MET A 355 -16.79 22.38 -1.19
CA MET A 355 -17.93 22.05 -2.04
C MET A 355 -18.92 21.20 -1.26
N ASP A 356 -20.16 21.15 -1.73
CA ASP A 356 -21.09 20.16 -1.22
C ASP A 356 -20.73 18.76 -1.72
N PHE A 357 -21.19 17.76 -0.97
CA PHE A 357 -20.87 16.37 -1.27
C PHE A 357 -21.63 15.83 -2.49
N GLU A 358 -22.68 16.51 -2.93
CA GLU A 358 -23.45 16.12 -4.11
C GLU A 358 -22.69 16.45 -5.39
N ASP A 359 -22.18 17.68 -5.50
CA ASP A 359 -21.27 18.12 -6.54
C ASP A 359 -20.00 17.26 -6.53
N PHE A 360 -19.46 16.91 -5.35
CA PHE A 360 -18.32 16.00 -5.27
C PHE A 360 -18.60 14.66 -5.98
N CYS A 361 -19.71 14.00 -5.65
CA CYS A 361 -20.09 12.73 -6.28
C CYS A 361 -20.44 12.87 -7.77
N HIS A 362 -20.85 14.06 -8.20
CA HIS A 362 -21.15 14.35 -9.61
C HIS A 362 -19.87 14.49 -10.45
N TYR A 363 -18.89 15.27 -9.97
CA TYR A 363 -17.70 15.62 -10.75
C TYR A 363 -16.54 14.62 -10.61
N PHE A 364 -16.28 14.09 -9.41
CA PHE A 364 -15.12 13.24 -9.16
C PHE A 364 -15.36 11.79 -9.60
N THR A 365 -14.29 11.13 -10.04
CA THR A 365 -14.36 9.77 -10.60
C THR A 365 -13.61 8.75 -9.78
N ASP A 366 -12.54 9.15 -9.11
CA ASP A 366 -11.71 8.24 -8.34
C ASP A 366 -11.38 8.86 -6.97
N VAL A 367 -11.43 8.04 -5.92
CA VAL A 367 -11.00 8.41 -4.57
C VAL A 367 -10.05 7.35 -4.05
N VAL A 368 -8.95 7.78 -3.44
CA VAL A 368 -7.97 6.90 -2.81
C VAL A 368 -7.84 7.30 -1.35
N VAL A 369 -8.02 6.33 -0.47
CA VAL A 369 -7.80 6.49 0.97
C VAL A 369 -6.54 5.74 1.36
N CYS A 370 -5.60 6.43 1.99
CA CYS A 370 -4.40 5.84 2.56
C CYS A 370 -4.53 5.69 4.07
N TRP A 371 -4.78 4.46 4.50
CA TRP A 371 -4.86 4.06 5.88
C TRP A 371 -3.47 4.01 6.52
N LEU A 372 -3.33 4.67 7.67
CA LEU A 372 -2.13 4.62 8.47
C LEU A 372 -2.12 3.34 9.30
N VAL A 373 -1.06 2.55 9.15
CA VAL A 373 -0.88 1.32 9.91
C VAL A 373 -0.18 1.67 11.22
N GLU A 374 -0.95 2.17 12.18
CA GLU A 374 -0.42 2.46 13.52
C GLU A 374 -0.19 1.15 14.30
N ARG A 375 1.07 0.92 14.71
CA ARG A 375 1.42 -0.13 15.66
C ARG A 375 1.23 0.39 17.09
N ALA A 376 -0.02 0.46 17.56
CA ALA A 376 -0.27 0.80 18.96
C ALA A 376 0.18 -0.36 19.87
N LEU A 377 1.13 -0.09 20.77
CA LEU A 377 1.60 -1.04 21.79
C LEU A 377 0.58 -1.25 22.93
N LEU A 378 -0.45 -0.40 23.04
CA LEU A 378 -1.25 -0.26 24.25
C LEU A 378 -2.76 -0.55 24.09
N TRP A 379 -3.31 -0.55 22.85
CA TRP A 379 -4.74 -0.84 22.60
C TRP A 379 -4.95 -1.77 21.39
N PRO A 380 -5.12 -3.09 21.60
CA PRO A 380 -5.16 -4.08 20.52
C PRO A 380 -6.47 -4.16 19.72
N SER A 381 -7.58 -3.64 20.22
CA SER A 381 -8.92 -4.07 19.78
C SER A 381 -9.45 -3.43 18.48
N SER A 382 -8.76 -2.43 17.92
CA SER A 382 -9.29 -1.62 16.80
C SER A 382 -8.27 -1.35 15.68
N HIS A 383 -7.18 -2.12 15.65
CA HIS A 383 -6.07 -1.90 14.72
C HIS A 383 -5.80 -3.14 13.87
N TRP A 384 -5.56 -2.88 12.59
CA TRP A 384 -5.09 -3.87 11.64
C TRP A 384 -3.70 -4.38 12.05
N MET A 385 -3.57 -5.69 12.25
CA MET A 385 -2.28 -6.36 12.37
C MET A 385 -1.72 -6.65 10.99
N GLU A 386 -0.46 -6.28 10.79
CA GLU A 386 0.22 -6.42 9.50
C GLU A 386 1.25 -7.55 9.51
N VAL A 387 1.23 -8.36 8.44
CA VAL A 387 2.22 -9.37 8.13
C VAL A 387 2.83 -9.08 6.76
N ARG A 388 4.16 -9.13 6.66
CA ARG A 388 4.90 -8.82 5.43
C ARG A 388 5.74 -10.01 4.95
N ARG A 389 5.77 -10.24 3.64
CA ARG A 389 6.68 -11.20 2.98
C ARG A 389 7.26 -10.61 1.71
N TYR A 390 8.57 -10.75 1.55
CA TYR A 390 9.27 -10.40 0.33
C TYR A 390 9.31 -11.64 -0.57
N GLY A 391 9.15 -11.44 -1.87
CA GLY A 391 9.24 -12.50 -2.86
C GLY A 391 9.80 -11.99 -4.18
N GLU A 392 10.02 -12.92 -5.11
CA GLU A 392 10.60 -12.64 -6.41
C GLU A 392 9.99 -13.54 -7.48
N TRP A 393 9.65 -12.95 -8.62
CA TRP A 393 9.45 -13.65 -9.88
C TRP A 393 10.82 -13.79 -10.53
N ALA A 394 11.39 -14.99 -10.48
CA ALA A 394 12.74 -15.28 -10.97
C ALA A 394 12.73 -16.48 -11.92
N LEU A 395 13.58 -16.42 -12.94
CA LEU A 395 13.97 -17.58 -13.72
C LEU A 395 14.89 -18.44 -12.86
N MET A 396 14.53 -19.71 -12.64
CA MET A 396 15.39 -20.69 -11.96
C MET A 396 15.65 -21.87 -12.88
N ASP A 397 16.83 -22.48 -12.73
CA ASP A 397 17.36 -23.53 -13.62
C ASP A 397 16.45 -24.77 -13.79
N LYS A 398 15.60 -25.08 -12.80
CA LYS A 398 14.74 -26.28 -12.82
C LYS A 398 13.24 -25.99 -12.98
N ARG A 399 12.74 -24.87 -12.46
CA ARG A 399 11.34 -24.41 -12.57
C ARG A 399 11.29 -22.89 -12.42
N SER A 400 10.89 -22.20 -13.48
CA SER A 400 10.72 -20.75 -13.47
C SER A 400 9.60 -20.32 -12.51
N ARG A 401 9.85 -19.29 -11.67
CA ARG A 401 8.87 -18.71 -10.73
C ARG A 401 8.09 -17.52 -11.31
N CYS A 402 8.17 -17.28 -12.62
CA CYS A 402 7.39 -16.25 -13.31
C CYS A 402 6.33 -16.91 -14.20
N GLY A 403 5.28 -17.40 -13.57
CA GLY A 403 4.28 -18.28 -14.16
C GLY A 403 3.12 -17.57 -14.89
N GLY A 404 3.01 -16.25 -14.76
CA GLY A 404 1.88 -15.50 -15.31
C GLY A 404 0.59 -15.67 -14.48
N CYS A 405 -0.48 -15.00 -14.89
CA CYS A 405 -1.78 -15.03 -14.21
C CYS A 405 -2.52 -16.36 -14.43
N ILE A 406 -3.70 -16.50 -13.79
CA ILE A 406 -4.51 -17.73 -13.83
C ILE A 406 -4.93 -18.18 -15.24
N ASN A 407 -4.90 -17.28 -16.23
CA ASN A 407 -5.16 -17.60 -17.63
C ASN A 407 -4.09 -18.53 -18.23
N HIS A 408 -2.87 -18.52 -17.66
CA HIS A 408 -1.76 -19.38 -18.07
C HIS A 408 -1.74 -20.66 -17.22
N ARG A 409 -2.73 -21.52 -17.41
CA ARG A 409 -3.00 -22.69 -16.53
C ARG A 409 -1.78 -23.58 -16.27
N ASP A 410 -0.94 -23.79 -17.29
CA ASP A 410 0.23 -24.68 -17.20
C ASP A 410 1.36 -24.12 -16.33
N THR A 411 1.45 -22.80 -16.20
CA THR A 411 2.56 -22.12 -15.53
C THR A 411 2.13 -21.32 -14.31
N PHE A 412 0.85 -20.99 -14.16
CA PHE A 412 0.29 -20.17 -13.08
C PHE A 412 0.72 -20.66 -11.69
N LEU A 413 0.66 -21.98 -11.44
CA LEU A 413 1.02 -22.55 -10.15
C LEU A 413 2.52 -22.59 -9.90
N HIS A 414 3.37 -22.22 -10.87
CA HIS A 414 4.81 -22.09 -10.65
C HIS A 414 5.20 -20.82 -9.89
N ASN A 415 4.34 -19.80 -9.89
CA ASN A 415 4.55 -18.56 -9.14
C ASN A 415 4.82 -18.82 -7.63
N PRO A 416 5.45 -17.88 -6.91
CA PRO A 416 5.57 -17.96 -5.46
C PRO A 416 4.18 -18.15 -4.81
N GLN A 417 4.11 -18.96 -3.76
CA GLN A 417 2.84 -19.31 -3.09
C GLN A 417 2.97 -19.02 -1.60
N PHE A 418 2.06 -18.23 -1.04
CA PHE A 418 2.09 -17.83 0.35
C PHE A 418 0.82 -18.28 1.08
N MET A 419 0.97 -19.22 2.00
CA MET A 419 -0.11 -19.79 2.79
C MET A 419 -0.38 -18.98 4.05
N PHE A 420 -1.66 -18.83 4.39
CA PHE A 420 -2.12 -18.28 5.66
C PHE A 420 -3.43 -18.92 6.13
N GLU A 421 -3.80 -18.69 7.38
CA GLU A 421 -5.00 -19.27 8.00
C GLU A 421 -5.90 -18.20 8.60
N VAL A 422 -7.21 -18.38 8.38
CA VAL A 422 -8.27 -17.61 9.02
C VAL A 422 -8.95 -18.49 10.06
N ARG A 423 -8.95 -18.03 11.32
CA ARG A 423 -9.49 -18.77 12.47
C ARG A 423 -10.84 -18.25 12.97
N ALA A 424 -11.22 -17.04 12.60
CA ALA A 424 -12.55 -16.53 12.85
C ALA A 424 -13.55 -17.14 11.86
N LYS A 425 -14.85 -17.10 12.21
CA LYS A 425 -15.93 -17.53 11.29
C LYS A 425 -15.88 -16.72 9.99
N GLU A 426 -15.71 -15.42 10.15
CA GLU A 426 -15.49 -14.43 9.09
C GLU A 426 -14.41 -13.47 9.59
N GLU A 427 -13.47 -13.12 8.72
CA GLU A 427 -12.40 -12.18 8.99
C GLU A 427 -12.26 -11.25 7.80
N GLU A 428 -12.20 -9.96 8.08
CA GLU A 428 -11.86 -8.97 7.07
C GLU A 428 -10.35 -8.99 6.83
N VAL A 429 -9.95 -9.18 5.58
CA VAL A 429 -8.55 -9.24 5.16
C VAL A 429 -8.30 -8.21 4.07
N LEU A 430 -7.21 -7.47 4.22
CA LEU A 430 -6.71 -6.55 3.21
C LEU A 430 -5.36 -7.09 2.71
N ILE A 431 -5.26 -7.33 1.42
CA ILE A 431 -4.06 -7.87 0.77
C ILE A 431 -3.49 -6.81 -0.17
N CYS A 432 -2.22 -6.48 -0.01
CA CYS A 432 -1.52 -5.53 -0.85
C CYS A 432 -0.27 -6.19 -1.45
N LEU A 433 -0.19 -6.20 -2.79
CA LEU A 433 0.96 -6.63 -3.56
C LEU A 433 1.66 -5.41 -4.14
N GLN A 434 2.97 -5.29 -3.95
CA GLN A 434 3.76 -4.16 -4.42
C GLN A 434 5.01 -4.62 -5.15
N GLN A 435 5.31 -4.07 -6.32
CA GLN A 435 6.54 -4.34 -7.07
C GLN A 435 7.61 -3.26 -6.82
N GLU A 436 8.86 -3.55 -7.17
CA GLU A 436 9.95 -2.55 -7.17
C GLU A 436 9.63 -1.36 -8.07
N ASP A 437 9.97 -0.16 -7.60
CA ASP A 437 9.84 1.06 -8.40
C ASP A 437 10.90 1.07 -9.51
N ARG A 438 10.45 1.14 -10.76
CA ARG A 438 11.29 1.13 -11.96
C ARG A 438 11.48 2.50 -12.58
N ARG A 439 10.95 3.59 -12.00
CA ARG A 439 11.00 4.93 -12.62
C ARG A 439 12.42 5.41 -12.90
N ALA A 440 13.39 5.01 -12.07
CA ALA A 440 14.81 5.31 -12.28
C ALA A 440 15.37 4.72 -13.60
N GLN A 441 14.72 3.69 -14.15
CA GLN A 441 15.07 3.02 -15.41
C GLN A 441 14.33 3.62 -16.62
N ARG A 442 13.44 4.62 -16.44
CA ARG A 442 12.71 5.26 -17.57
C ARG A 442 13.67 5.90 -18.58
N LYS A 443 14.81 6.40 -18.13
CA LYS A 443 15.88 6.92 -18.99
C LYS A 443 16.49 5.87 -19.93
N ASP A 444 16.42 4.60 -19.52
CA ASP A 444 16.97 3.45 -20.25
C ASP A 444 15.86 2.66 -20.99
N GLY A 445 14.63 3.18 -21.03
CA GLY A 445 13.47 2.52 -21.65
C GLY A 445 12.82 1.40 -20.83
N GLY A 446 13.32 1.09 -19.63
CA GLY A 446 12.86 -0.04 -18.80
C GLY A 446 11.97 0.34 -17.60
N GLY A 447 11.42 1.56 -17.59
CA GLY A 447 10.78 2.13 -16.40
C GLY A 447 9.27 1.93 -16.27
N GLU A 448 8.68 1.05 -17.07
CA GLU A 448 7.27 0.68 -16.99
C GLU A 448 7.06 -0.37 -15.89
N ASN A 449 5.94 -0.24 -15.19
CA ASN A 449 5.50 -1.22 -14.21
C ASN A 449 5.04 -2.50 -14.92
N LEU A 450 5.28 -3.65 -14.31
CA LEU A 450 4.67 -4.89 -14.79
C LEU A 450 3.16 -4.85 -14.48
N PRO A 451 2.30 -5.35 -15.36
CA PRO A 451 0.92 -5.64 -14.99
C PRO A 451 0.94 -6.76 -13.95
N ILE A 452 0.55 -6.45 -12.70
CA ILE A 452 0.60 -7.39 -11.57
C ILE A 452 -0.80 -7.60 -10.98
N GLY A 453 -0.98 -8.74 -10.33
CA GLY A 453 -2.20 -9.11 -9.61
C GLY A 453 -1.95 -10.34 -8.75
N PHE A 454 -2.98 -10.82 -8.07
CA PHE A 454 -2.87 -12.04 -7.27
C PHE A 454 -4.19 -12.78 -7.16
N GLU A 455 -4.08 -14.08 -6.95
CA GLU A 455 -5.20 -14.96 -6.65
C GLU A 455 -5.12 -15.47 -5.22
N VAL A 456 -6.27 -15.61 -4.57
CA VAL A 456 -6.39 -16.24 -3.26
C VAL A 456 -7.16 -17.53 -3.42
N LEU A 457 -6.51 -18.66 -3.17
CA LEU A 457 -7.10 -19.99 -3.27
C LEU A 457 -7.46 -20.52 -1.89
N LYS A 458 -8.65 -21.10 -1.73
CA LYS A 458 -9.00 -21.88 -0.52
C LYS A 458 -8.48 -23.30 -0.69
N VAL A 459 -7.69 -23.75 0.26
CA VAL A 459 -6.97 -25.04 0.18
C VAL A 459 -7.34 -25.95 1.34
N GLU A 460 -6.87 -27.19 1.27
CA GLU A 460 -7.06 -28.22 2.26
C GLU A 460 -6.50 -27.79 3.62
N VAL A 461 -7.23 -28.12 4.69
CA VAL A 461 -6.92 -27.65 6.05
C VAL A 461 -5.59 -28.15 6.59
N ASN A 462 -5.01 -29.18 5.95
CA ASN A 462 -3.73 -29.77 6.30
C ASN A 462 -2.66 -29.58 5.21
N ARG A 463 -2.92 -28.82 4.14
CA ARG A 463 -1.91 -28.55 3.11
C ARG A 463 -0.69 -27.83 3.68
N CYS A 464 0.48 -28.45 3.56
CA CYS A 464 1.76 -27.88 4.02
C CYS A 464 2.78 -27.66 2.89
N SER A 465 2.54 -28.23 1.71
CA SER A 465 3.32 -28.09 0.48
C SER A 465 2.60 -27.23 -0.55
N ARG A 466 3.25 -26.98 -1.70
CA ARG A 466 2.70 -26.19 -2.81
C ARG A 466 1.36 -26.74 -3.32
N VAL A 467 0.53 -25.83 -3.77
CA VAL A 467 -0.69 -26.10 -4.53
C VAL A 467 -0.30 -26.53 -5.94
N GLN A 468 -0.81 -27.69 -6.36
CA GLN A 468 -0.56 -28.25 -7.69
C GLN A 468 -1.82 -28.27 -8.58
N CYS A 469 -3.00 -28.11 -7.97
CA CYS A 469 -4.27 -28.01 -8.68
C CYS A 469 -5.12 -26.87 -8.08
N VAL A 470 -5.75 -26.07 -8.95
CA VAL A 470 -6.68 -25.02 -8.51
C VAL A 470 -8.04 -25.65 -8.26
N VAL A 471 -8.45 -25.71 -6.99
CA VAL A 471 -9.75 -26.29 -6.59
C VAL A 471 -10.80 -25.21 -6.36
N GLU A 472 -10.46 -24.18 -5.59
CA GLU A 472 -11.39 -23.10 -5.22
C GLU A 472 -10.67 -21.76 -5.16
N GLN A 473 -11.16 -20.81 -5.95
CA GLN A 473 -10.72 -19.43 -5.93
C GLN A 473 -11.60 -18.65 -4.95
N ALA A 474 -11.03 -18.23 -3.83
CA ALA A 474 -11.72 -17.49 -2.78
C ALA A 474 -11.81 -16.00 -3.10
N ALA A 475 -10.78 -15.44 -3.74
CA ALA A 475 -10.75 -14.05 -4.16
C ALA A 475 -9.74 -13.85 -5.30
N SER A 476 -9.93 -12.77 -6.07
CA SER A 476 -9.05 -12.37 -7.17
C SER A 476 -8.87 -10.86 -7.14
N SER A 477 -7.64 -10.38 -7.34
CA SER A 477 -7.41 -8.95 -7.51
C SER A 477 -7.62 -8.54 -8.97
N VAL A 478 -7.88 -7.26 -9.19
CA VAL A 478 -7.68 -6.68 -10.53
C VAL A 478 -6.21 -6.77 -10.93
N TYR A 479 -5.93 -6.89 -12.23
CA TYR A 479 -4.58 -6.77 -12.78
C TYR A 479 -4.40 -5.36 -13.31
N MET A 480 -3.31 -4.71 -12.90
CA MET A 480 -3.01 -3.34 -13.33
C MET A 480 -1.50 -3.12 -13.40
N ASP A 481 -1.09 -2.23 -14.29
CA ASP A 481 0.28 -1.73 -14.48
C ASP A 481 0.66 -0.65 -13.43
N SER A 482 0.16 -0.83 -12.20
CA SER A 482 0.49 0.03 -11.06
C SER A 482 1.59 -0.61 -10.22
N ARG A 483 2.33 0.21 -9.47
CA ARG A 483 3.33 -0.31 -8.53
C ARG A 483 2.71 -1.08 -7.37
N SER A 484 1.44 -0.85 -7.07
CA SER A 484 0.72 -1.55 -6.00
C SER A 484 -0.71 -1.89 -6.38
N VAL A 485 -1.15 -3.08 -5.97
CA VAL A 485 -2.52 -3.59 -6.11
C VAL A 485 -3.02 -4.00 -4.73
N THR A 486 -4.24 -3.58 -4.40
CA THR A 486 -4.85 -3.86 -3.10
C THR A 486 -6.22 -4.51 -3.31
N LEU A 487 -6.54 -5.52 -2.49
CA LEU A 487 -7.85 -6.15 -2.41
C LEU A 487 -8.30 -6.18 -0.95
N ARG A 488 -9.50 -5.69 -0.69
CA ARG A 488 -10.20 -5.84 0.59
C ARG A 488 -11.31 -6.86 0.41
N GLY A 489 -11.41 -7.82 1.31
CA GLY A 489 -12.47 -8.83 1.26
C GLY A 489 -12.65 -9.55 2.59
N THR A 490 -13.79 -10.21 2.73
CA THR A 490 -14.10 -11.05 3.90
C THR A 490 -13.84 -12.50 3.54
N LEU A 491 -12.97 -13.15 4.31
CA LEU A 491 -12.68 -14.57 4.17
C LEU A 491 -13.33 -15.35 5.31
N THR A 492 -13.85 -16.53 4.98
CA THR A 492 -14.39 -17.44 5.98
C THR A 492 -13.27 -18.22 6.67
N LEU A 493 -13.63 -18.97 7.70
CA LEU A 493 -12.71 -19.92 8.31
C LEU A 493 -12.10 -20.86 7.25
N GLY A 494 -10.77 -20.98 7.27
CA GLY A 494 -10.06 -21.90 6.38
C GLY A 494 -8.57 -21.61 6.25
N ARG A 495 -7.91 -22.43 5.42
CA ARG A 495 -6.54 -22.22 4.98
C ARG A 495 -6.55 -21.69 3.55
N TYR A 496 -5.72 -20.71 3.29
CA TYR A 496 -5.68 -19.98 2.03
C TYR A 496 -4.25 -19.88 1.50
N VAL A 497 -4.10 -19.78 0.18
CA VAL A 497 -2.82 -19.54 -0.49
C VAL A 497 -2.96 -18.33 -1.41
N VAL A 498 -2.14 -17.30 -1.20
CA VAL A 498 -2.01 -16.16 -2.10
C VAL A 498 -0.93 -16.44 -3.13
N LEU A 499 -1.25 -16.28 -4.41
CA LEU A 499 -0.32 -16.36 -5.54
C LEU A 499 -0.13 -14.97 -6.15
N PRO A 500 0.92 -14.23 -5.76
CA PRO A 500 1.30 -13.01 -6.47
C PRO A 500 1.88 -13.33 -7.84
N THR A 501 1.33 -12.71 -8.89
CA THR A 501 1.70 -12.99 -10.27
C THR A 501 1.88 -11.71 -11.08
N THR A 502 2.68 -11.81 -12.12
CA THR A 502 2.62 -10.91 -13.28
C THR A 502 1.50 -11.39 -14.20
N PHE A 503 0.98 -10.51 -15.05
CA PHE A 503 -0.05 -10.90 -16.01
C PHE A 503 0.48 -11.94 -17.01
N LEU A 504 1.59 -11.61 -17.70
CA LEU A 504 2.26 -12.53 -18.61
C LEU A 504 3.35 -13.35 -17.88
N PRO A 505 3.59 -14.60 -18.29
CA PRO A 505 4.71 -15.40 -17.81
C PRO A 505 6.06 -14.83 -18.30
N GLY A 506 7.15 -15.26 -17.68
CA GLY A 506 8.51 -14.89 -18.09
C GLY A 506 9.03 -13.57 -17.51
N ALA A 507 8.13 -12.70 -17.03
CA ALA A 507 8.53 -11.41 -16.44
C ALA A 507 9.18 -11.59 -15.05
N THR A 508 10.36 -10.99 -14.87
CA THR A 508 11.09 -11.06 -13.60
C THR A 508 10.95 -9.78 -12.79
N GLY A 509 10.98 -9.90 -11.45
CA GLY A 509 10.96 -8.76 -10.56
C GLY A 509 10.76 -9.13 -9.10
N ARG A 510 11.08 -8.23 -8.20
CA ARG A 510 10.85 -8.40 -6.76
C ARG A 510 9.58 -7.72 -6.32
N PHE A 511 8.96 -8.29 -5.30
CA PHE A 511 7.74 -7.76 -4.73
C PHE A 511 7.69 -7.88 -3.21
N LEU A 512 6.79 -7.09 -2.63
CA LEU A 512 6.39 -7.14 -1.24
C LEU A 512 4.90 -7.49 -1.18
N LEU A 513 4.58 -8.57 -0.47
CA LEU A 513 3.22 -8.95 -0.11
C LEU A 513 2.94 -8.53 1.34
N ARG A 514 1.85 -7.80 1.55
CA ARG A 514 1.39 -7.34 2.86
C ARG A 514 -0.03 -7.82 3.08
N LEU A 515 -0.26 -8.50 4.20
CA LEU A 515 -1.59 -8.90 4.66
C LEU A 515 -1.94 -8.11 5.92
N PHE A 516 -3.17 -7.63 5.99
CA PHE A 516 -3.74 -7.00 7.17
C PHE A 516 -4.99 -7.75 7.59
N SER A 517 -5.14 -7.96 8.90
CA SER A 517 -6.34 -8.54 9.53
C SER A 517 -6.47 -8.02 10.96
N HIS A 518 -7.67 -8.12 11.56
CA HIS A 518 -7.87 -7.81 12.98
C HIS A 518 -7.38 -8.94 13.88
N SER A 519 -7.24 -10.16 13.36
CA SER A 519 -6.64 -11.31 14.04
C SER A 519 -5.21 -11.59 13.59
N HIS A 520 -4.46 -12.31 14.43
CA HIS A 520 -3.06 -12.60 14.14
C HIS A 520 -2.95 -13.68 13.06
N ILE A 521 -2.59 -13.27 11.85
CA ILE A 521 -2.34 -14.18 10.73
C ILE A 521 -0.85 -14.53 10.64
N GLN A 522 -0.53 -15.78 10.29
CA GLN A 522 0.83 -16.18 9.91
C GLN A 522 0.89 -16.41 8.40
N LEU A 523 1.84 -15.75 7.73
CA LEU A 523 2.07 -15.92 6.30
C LEU A 523 3.34 -16.74 6.06
N ARG A 524 3.25 -17.88 5.39
CA ARG A 524 4.37 -18.79 5.12
C ARG A 524 4.49 -19.11 3.64
N GLU A 525 5.69 -19.02 3.09
CA GLU A 525 5.93 -19.43 1.70
C GLU A 525 5.93 -20.96 1.57
N LEU A 526 5.25 -21.48 0.54
CA LEU A 526 5.24 -22.89 0.18
C LEU A 526 6.34 -23.15 -0.88
N ARG A 527 7.43 -23.78 -0.45
CA ARG A 527 8.62 -24.02 -1.30
C ARG A 527 8.67 -25.42 -1.90
N GLU A 528 8.25 -26.41 -1.12
CA GLU A 528 8.30 -27.83 -1.48
C GLU A 528 7.04 -28.26 -2.23
N ASP A 529 7.20 -29.07 -3.28
CA ASP A 529 6.09 -29.53 -4.11
C ASP A 529 5.17 -30.52 -3.39
N TYR A 530 5.75 -31.36 -2.55
CA TYR A 530 5.06 -32.28 -1.64
C TYR A 530 5.82 -32.33 -0.30
N PRO A 531 5.21 -32.83 0.79
CA PRO A 531 5.82 -32.80 2.12
C PRO A 531 7.13 -33.59 2.15
N SER A 532 8.23 -32.95 2.53
CA SER A 532 9.49 -33.67 2.77
C SER A 532 9.36 -34.64 3.95
N PRO A 533 9.97 -35.84 3.88
CA PRO A 533 9.99 -36.75 5.00
C PRO A 533 10.71 -36.11 6.19
N CYS A 534 10.11 -36.21 7.38
CA CYS A 534 10.77 -35.77 8.60
C CYS A 534 12.04 -36.62 8.84
N VAL A 535 13.05 -36.09 9.52
CA VAL A 535 14.34 -36.81 9.74
C VAL A 535 14.14 -38.16 10.44
N PHE A 536 13.13 -38.26 11.31
CA PHE A 536 12.72 -39.51 11.97
C PHE A 536 11.88 -40.47 11.09
N GLN A 537 11.41 -40.01 9.93
CA GLN A 537 10.61 -40.78 8.97
C GLN A 537 11.44 -41.36 7.82
N CYS A 538 12.76 -41.15 7.80
CA CYS A 538 13.65 -41.75 6.78
C CYS A 538 13.61 -43.29 6.77
N PHE A 539 13.14 -43.93 7.85
CA PHE A 539 13.01 -45.39 7.96
C PHE A 539 11.67 -45.94 7.48
N LEU A 540 10.74 -45.08 7.09
CA LEU A 540 9.42 -45.51 6.62
C LEU A 540 9.32 -45.42 5.09
N PRO A 541 8.46 -46.22 4.44
CA PRO A 541 8.23 -46.14 3.01
C PRO A 541 7.83 -44.74 2.57
N GLN A 542 8.27 -44.32 1.37
CA GLN A 542 7.84 -43.05 0.81
C GLN A 542 6.37 -43.10 0.39
N PRO A 543 5.66 -41.95 0.40
CA PRO A 543 4.33 -41.88 -0.16
C PRO A 543 4.32 -42.30 -1.63
N THR A 544 3.32 -43.09 -2.03
CA THR A 544 3.16 -43.56 -3.43
C THR A 544 1.90 -43.02 -4.09
N VAL A 545 0.91 -42.56 -3.29
CA VAL A 545 -0.35 -42.00 -3.78
C VAL A 545 -0.69 -40.75 -3.00
N VAL A 546 -1.17 -39.71 -3.69
CA VAL A 546 -1.81 -38.55 -3.06
C VAL A 546 -3.32 -38.70 -3.19
N THR A 547 -4.05 -38.46 -2.10
CA THR A 547 -5.52 -38.51 -2.08
C THR A 547 -6.08 -37.25 -1.42
N THR A 548 -6.98 -36.56 -2.11
CA THR A 548 -7.80 -35.49 -1.52
C THR A 548 -9.17 -36.03 -1.11
N VAL A 549 -9.67 -35.55 0.01
CA VAL A 549 -10.98 -35.89 0.57
C VAL A 549 -11.74 -34.60 0.82
N TYR A 550 -12.87 -34.42 0.17
CA TYR A 550 -13.81 -33.34 0.41
C TYR A 550 -15.07 -33.87 1.10
N LEU A 551 -15.20 -33.55 2.38
CA LEU A 551 -16.34 -33.91 3.21
C LEU A 551 -17.38 -32.78 3.13
N HIS A 552 -18.47 -33.00 2.40
CA HIS A 552 -19.51 -31.98 2.19
C HIS A 552 -20.40 -31.85 3.42
N LYS A 553 -21.21 -32.87 3.68
CA LYS A 553 -22.25 -32.85 4.71
C LYS A 553 -22.60 -34.26 5.18
N ALA A 554 -23.23 -34.34 6.33
CA ALA A 554 -24.00 -35.52 6.73
C ALA A 554 -25.50 -35.23 6.66
N SER A 555 -26.31 -36.25 6.43
CA SER A 555 -27.77 -36.13 6.41
C SER A 555 -28.44 -37.34 7.03
N GLY A 556 -29.68 -37.17 7.50
CA GLY A 556 -30.42 -38.27 8.15
C GLY A 556 -29.84 -38.69 9.51
N LEU A 557 -29.04 -37.83 10.15
CA LEU A 557 -28.58 -38.05 11.51
C LEU A 557 -29.79 -37.99 12.45
N SER A 558 -30.16 -39.11 13.07
CA SER A 558 -31.19 -39.08 14.10
C SER A 558 -30.64 -38.34 15.32
N PRO A 559 -31.34 -37.33 15.87
CA PRO A 559 -30.84 -36.60 17.02
C PRO A 559 -30.63 -37.59 18.18
N PRO A 560 -29.46 -37.58 18.85
CA PRO A 560 -29.32 -38.33 20.08
C PRO A 560 -30.36 -37.81 21.08
N LYS A 561 -30.83 -38.66 22.00
CA LYS A 561 -31.64 -38.21 23.15
C LYS A 561 -30.91 -37.16 24.04
N GLN A 562 -29.64 -36.88 23.74
CA GLN A 562 -28.82 -35.84 24.35
C GLN A 562 -28.35 -34.85 23.27
N THR A 563 -28.58 -33.58 23.56
CA THR A 563 -28.32 -32.37 22.75
C THR A 563 -26.83 -32.05 22.61
N GLY A 564 -26.01 -32.95 22.08
CA GLY A 564 -24.56 -32.75 22.01
C GLY A 564 -24.06 -32.40 20.61
N ASP A 565 -23.45 -31.23 20.42
CA ASP A 565 -22.84 -30.78 19.16
C ASP A 565 -22.00 -31.88 18.45
N VAL A 566 -22.00 -31.92 17.12
CA VAL A 566 -21.35 -32.94 16.28
C VAL A 566 -20.09 -32.42 15.61
N TYR A 567 -19.07 -33.26 15.46
CA TYR A 567 -17.93 -33.01 14.58
C TYR A 567 -17.50 -34.29 13.86
N ALA A 568 -16.77 -34.15 12.75
CA ALA A 568 -16.20 -35.26 12.00
C ALA A 568 -14.69 -35.36 12.20
N ILE A 569 -14.19 -36.59 12.15
CA ILE A 569 -12.77 -36.92 12.08
C ILE A 569 -12.53 -37.73 10.81
N VAL A 570 -11.61 -37.29 9.97
CA VAL A 570 -11.08 -38.05 8.83
C VAL A 570 -9.72 -38.59 9.22
N ARG A 571 -9.56 -39.91 9.27
CA ARG A 571 -8.29 -40.58 9.54
C ARG A 571 -7.78 -41.28 8.30
N CYS A 572 -6.50 -41.11 8.02
CA CYS A 572 -5.79 -41.85 7.00
C CYS A 572 -4.37 -42.13 7.49
N GLU A 573 -4.05 -43.42 7.65
CA GLU A 573 -2.79 -43.87 8.25
C GLU A 573 -2.57 -43.20 9.63
N ASN A 574 -1.47 -42.48 9.82
CA ASN A 574 -1.14 -41.76 11.05
C ASN A 574 -1.67 -40.32 11.10
N ASN A 575 -2.35 -39.86 10.04
CA ASN A 575 -2.87 -38.50 9.95
C ASN A 575 -4.34 -38.45 10.38
N ILE A 576 -4.66 -37.51 11.26
CA ILE A 576 -6.01 -37.31 11.80
C ILE A 576 -6.40 -35.85 11.59
N ILE A 577 -7.46 -35.62 10.83
CA ILE A 577 -8.01 -34.28 10.58
C ILE A 577 -9.40 -34.18 11.21
N ARG A 578 -9.62 -33.13 12.00
CA ARG A 578 -10.87 -32.89 12.74
C ARG A 578 -11.57 -31.65 12.18
N THR A 579 -12.89 -31.71 12.02
CA THR A 579 -13.71 -30.54 11.68
C THR A 579 -13.95 -29.65 12.90
N GLN A 580 -14.58 -28.50 12.65
CA GLN A 580 -15.22 -27.75 13.73
C GLN A 580 -16.41 -28.50 14.31
N VAL A 581 -16.90 -27.99 15.44
CA VAL A 581 -18.06 -28.50 16.15
C VAL A 581 -19.30 -27.77 15.66
N PHE A 582 -20.32 -28.52 15.25
CA PHE A 582 -21.56 -28.06 14.64
C PHE A 582 -22.76 -28.47 15.49
N LYS A 583 -23.81 -27.66 15.52
CA LYS A 583 -25.05 -28.03 16.25
C LYS A 583 -25.78 -29.18 15.52
N VAL A 584 -26.34 -30.12 16.28
CA VAL A 584 -27.02 -31.34 15.77
C VAL A 584 -28.30 -31.05 15.00
N GLU A 585 -28.97 -29.91 15.25
CA GLU A 585 -30.34 -29.62 14.82
C GLU A 585 -30.55 -29.49 13.30
N GLY A 586 -29.55 -29.79 12.47
CA GLY A 586 -29.67 -29.83 11.02
C GLY A 586 -28.64 -30.76 10.40
N ASN A 587 -28.86 -31.12 9.12
CA ASN A 587 -27.87 -31.82 8.30
C ASN A 587 -26.55 -31.01 8.31
N PRO A 588 -25.51 -31.43 9.07
CA PRO A 588 -24.36 -30.57 9.27
C PRO A 588 -23.53 -30.50 7.98
N GLU A 589 -23.23 -29.27 7.55
CA GLU A 589 -22.34 -29.01 6.42
C GLU A 589 -20.91 -28.80 6.94
N PHE A 590 -20.07 -29.82 6.76
CA PHE A 590 -18.68 -29.79 7.21
C PHE A 590 -17.81 -28.95 6.29
N ASN A 591 -18.04 -29.05 4.97
CA ASN A 591 -17.25 -28.43 3.91
C ASN A 591 -15.73 -28.51 4.15
N LEU A 592 -15.27 -29.67 4.62
CA LEU A 592 -13.87 -29.91 5.01
C LEU A 592 -13.12 -30.54 3.84
N ARG A 593 -12.05 -29.90 3.37
CA ARG A 593 -11.09 -30.51 2.44
C ARG A 593 -9.80 -30.90 3.14
N ALA A 594 -9.32 -32.11 2.89
CA ALA A 594 -8.06 -32.64 3.41
C ALA A 594 -7.26 -33.32 2.30
N ILE A 595 -5.93 -33.26 2.37
CA ILE A 595 -5.00 -33.91 1.45
C ILE A 595 -4.11 -34.90 2.21
N PHE A 596 -3.96 -36.12 1.69
CA PHE A 596 -3.19 -37.19 2.31
C PHE A 596 -2.16 -37.75 1.34
N TYR A 597 -0.90 -37.78 1.76
CA TYR A 597 0.18 -38.45 1.05
C TYR A 597 0.35 -39.85 1.66
N ARG A 598 -0.14 -40.86 0.95
CA ARG A 598 -0.36 -42.22 1.43
C ARG A 598 0.77 -43.15 1.02
N ARG A 599 1.21 -43.98 1.95
CA ARG A 599 2.27 -44.98 1.79
C ARG A 599 1.69 -46.36 1.50
N TYR A 600 0.47 -46.61 1.98
CA TYR A 600 -0.22 -47.88 1.82
C TYR A 600 -1.59 -47.64 1.17
N PRO A 601 -1.68 -47.59 -0.18
CA PRO A 601 -2.93 -47.32 -0.90
C PRO A 601 -4.08 -48.28 -0.58
N SER A 602 -3.77 -49.50 -0.10
CA SER A 602 -4.75 -50.49 0.34
C SER A 602 -5.41 -50.17 1.69
N THR A 603 -4.86 -49.25 2.48
CA THR A 603 -5.43 -48.85 3.78
C THR A 603 -6.66 -47.95 3.59
N HIS A 604 -7.74 -48.23 4.30
CA HIS A 604 -8.99 -47.48 4.16
C HIS A 604 -8.88 -46.10 4.82
N ILE A 605 -9.55 -45.10 4.26
CA ILE A 605 -9.77 -43.80 4.91
C ILE A 605 -11.00 -43.96 5.81
N SER A 606 -10.85 -43.71 7.11
CA SER A 606 -11.99 -43.74 8.04
C SER A 606 -12.55 -42.34 8.23
N ILE A 607 -13.87 -42.23 8.22
CA ILE A 607 -14.59 -40.99 8.53
C ILE A 607 -15.49 -41.31 9.72
N GLU A 608 -15.24 -40.65 10.84
CA GLU A 608 -15.93 -40.89 12.10
C GLU A 608 -16.69 -39.64 12.50
N LEU A 609 -17.97 -39.77 12.86
CA LEU A 609 -18.76 -38.71 13.45
C LEU A 609 -18.79 -38.87 14.97
N TRP A 610 -18.53 -37.77 15.66
CA TRP A 610 -18.41 -37.70 17.10
C TRP A 610 -19.40 -36.69 17.66
N SER A 611 -20.04 -37.03 18.78
CA SER A 611 -20.81 -36.08 19.58
C SER A 611 -19.95 -35.58 20.72
N ARG A 612 -19.96 -34.26 20.91
CA ARG A 612 -19.29 -33.58 21.99
C ARG A 612 -20.08 -33.77 23.28
N GLY A 613 -19.49 -34.49 24.23
CA GLY A 613 -20.07 -34.72 25.54
C GLY A 613 -19.58 -33.71 26.57
N TRP A 614 -20.18 -33.75 27.77
CA TRP A 614 -19.81 -32.83 28.86
C TRP A 614 -18.45 -33.16 29.48
N LEU A 615 -18.10 -34.46 29.56
CA LEU A 615 -16.82 -34.94 30.11
C LEU A 615 -16.00 -35.74 29.09
N TRP A 616 -16.67 -36.49 28.19
CA TRP A 616 -16.03 -37.34 27.19
C TRP A 616 -16.82 -37.26 25.88
N ASP A 617 -16.11 -37.15 24.76
CA ASP A 617 -16.71 -37.23 23.43
C ASP A 617 -17.03 -38.70 23.10
N SER A 618 -18.13 -38.94 22.40
CA SER A 618 -18.56 -40.30 22.02
C SER A 618 -18.68 -40.43 20.50
N ILE A 619 -18.25 -41.57 19.96
CA ILE A 619 -18.41 -41.87 18.54
C ILE A 619 -19.87 -42.23 18.24
N LEU A 620 -20.48 -41.47 17.33
CA LEU A 620 -21.85 -41.71 16.88
C LEU A 620 -21.86 -42.86 15.86
N CYS A 621 -21.07 -42.69 14.81
CA CYS A 621 -21.04 -43.60 13.68
C CYS A 621 -19.76 -43.39 12.87
N GLY A 622 -19.47 -44.34 11.98
CA GLY A 622 -18.32 -44.26 11.09
C GLY A 622 -18.59 -44.85 9.72
N ALA A 623 -17.78 -44.41 8.76
CA ALA A 623 -17.70 -44.89 7.40
C ALA A 623 -16.24 -45.26 7.08
N ARG A 624 -16.07 -46.25 6.21
CA ARG A 624 -14.76 -46.61 5.64
C ARG A 624 -14.82 -46.41 4.14
N LEU A 625 -13.85 -45.69 3.61
CA LEU A 625 -13.73 -45.41 2.20
C LEU A 625 -12.47 -46.08 1.65
N GLN A 626 -12.62 -46.78 0.53
CA GLN A 626 -11.51 -47.31 -0.25
C GLN A 626 -11.44 -46.51 -1.55
N THR A 627 -10.28 -45.92 -1.83
CA THR A 627 -10.05 -45.14 -3.05
C THR A 627 -9.27 -45.97 -4.07
N ALA A 628 -9.51 -45.73 -5.36
CA ALA A 628 -8.68 -46.31 -6.41
C ALA A 628 -7.29 -45.63 -6.48
N GLU A 629 -6.33 -46.28 -7.14
CA GLU A 629 -4.98 -45.72 -7.30
C GLU A 629 -4.96 -44.40 -8.10
N SER A 630 -5.85 -44.29 -9.10
CA SER A 630 -6.07 -43.07 -9.87
C SER A 630 -7.57 -42.85 -10.06
N GLU A 631 -8.11 -41.80 -9.46
CA GLU A 631 -9.50 -41.37 -9.63
C GLU A 631 -9.60 -39.84 -9.50
N LYS A 632 -10.53 -39.22 -10.21
CA LYS A 632 -10.71 -37.77 -10.18
C LYS A 632 -12.16 -37.43 -9.86
N SER A 633 -12.38 -36.66 -8.81
CA SER A 633 -13.69 -36.16 -8.38
C SER A 633 -14.77 -37.23 -8.27
N ARG A 634 -14.46 -38.35 -7.61
CA ARG A 634 -15.41 -39.43 -7.38
C ARG A 634 -16.31 -39.08 -6.20
N SER A 635 -17.60 -38.91 -6.44
CA SER A 635 -18.58 -38.69 -5.38
C SER A 635 -19.04 -40.01 -4.77
N HIS A 636 -19.12 -40.03 -3.45
CA HIS A 636 -19.56 -41.14 -2.62
C HIS A 636 -20.68 -40.67 -1.69
N VAL A 637 -21.75 -41.46 -1.63
CA VAL A 637 -22.75 -41.38 -0.56
C VAL A 637 -22.60 -42.65 0.25
N ILE A 638 -22.15 -42.52 1.49
CA ILE A 638 -21.81 -43.67 2.33
C ILE A 638 -22.76 -43.71 3.52
N ASP A 639 -23.41 -44.86 3.72
CA ASP A 639 -24.24 -45.09 4.89
C ASP A 639 -23.37 -45.20 6.14
N LEU A 640 -23.71 -44.42 7.16
CA LEU A 640 -23.02 -44.39 8.42
C LEU A 640 -23.44 -45.60 9.27
N ARG A 641 -22.46 -46.39 9.73
CA ARG A 641 -22.72 -47.53 10.64
C ARG A 641 -22.51 -47.10 12.08
N GLY A 642 -23.53 -47.27 12.93
CA GLY A 642 -23.48 -46.97 14.36
C GLY A 642 -22.61 -47.96 15.16
N SER A 643 -22.04 -47.50 16.28
CA SER A 643 -21.19 -48.34 17.16
C SER A 643 -21.98 -49.38 17.98
N GLN A 644 -23.31 -49.21 18.11
CA GLN A 644 -24.20 -50.16 18.77
C GLN A 644 -25.18 -50.77 17.77
N SER A 645 -24.86 -52.00 17.36
CA SER A 645 -25.76 -52.92 16.66
C SER A 645 -27.02 -53.15 17.49
N ARG A 646 -28.13 -52.40 17.24
CA ARG A 646 -29.53 -52.90 17.33
C ARG A 646 -30.66 -51.89 17.03
N SER A 647 -30.40 -50.63 16.71
CA SER A 647 -31.46 -49.74 16.18
C SER A 647 -30.92 -48.82 15.08
N GLY A 648 -31.65 -48.74 13.97
CA GLY A 648 -31.22 -48.08 12.72
C GLY A 648 -31.01 -46.57 12.83
N TYR A 649 -29.89 -46.16 13.41
CA TYR A 649 -29.34 -44.80 13.30
C TYR A 649 -28.69 -44.64 11.91
N GLY A 650 -29.51 -44.57 10.86
CA GLY A 650 -29.08 -44.55 9.46
C GLY A 650 -28.99 -43.14 8.90
N GLY A 651 -27.87 -42.46 9.14
CA GLY A 651 -27.51 -41.27 8.38
C GLY A 651 -26.60 -41.62 7.20
N CYS A 652 -26.51 -40.74 6.21
CA CYS A 652 -25.55 -40.84 5.11
C CYS A 652 -24.56 -39.67 5.13
N ILE A 653 -23.36 -39.89 4.60
CA ILE A 653 -22.32 -38.87 4.48
C ILE A 653 -21.92 -38.69 3.02
N TYR A 654 -21.80 -37.43 2.61
CA TYR A 654 -21.48 -37.03 1.25
C TYR A 654 -20.00 -36.66 1.18
N VAL A 655 -19.24 -37.43 0.41
CA VAL A 655 -17.79 -37.32 0.31
C VAL A 655 -17.37 -37.33 -1.15
N GLU A 656 -16.46 -36.47 -1.54
CA GLU A 656 -15.80 -36.52 -2.85
C GLU A 656 -14.31 -36.84 -2.66
N THR A 657 -13.76 -37.76 -3.46
CA THR A 657 -12.33 -38.10 -3.44
C THR A 657 -11.67 -37.98 -4.80
N SER A 658 -10.40 -37.57 -4.79
CA SER A 658 -9.50 -37.69 -5.94
C SER A 658 -8.21 -38.34 -5.45
N SER A 659 -7.67 -39.28 -6.22
CA SER A 659 -6.39 -39.94 -5.93
C SER A 659 -5.51 -39.96 -7.17
N SER A 660 -4.19 -39.78 -7.02
CA SER A 660 -3.21 -39.95 -8.09
C SER A 660 -1.93 -40.61 -7.59
N VAL A 661 -1.31 -41.44 -8.43
CA VAL A 661 0.03 -42.00 -8.23
C VAL A 661 1.14 -40.96 -8.45
N CYS A 662 0.84 -39.87 -9.15
CA CYS A 662 1.74 -38.73 -9.25
C CYS A 662 1.45 -37.77 -8.10
N LEU A 663 2.40 -37.70 -7.14
CA LEU A 663 2.26 -36.93 -5.90
C LEU A 663 2.10 -35.41 -6.14
N THR A 664 2.32 -34.94 -7.36
CA THR A 664 2.20 -33.53 -7.74
C THR A 664 0.98 -33.23 -8.61
N ASP A 665 -0.02 -34.11 -8.66
CA ASP A 665 -1.25 -33.88 -9.44
C ASP A 665 -2.36 -33.16 -8.66
N LEU A 666 -2.32 -33.19 -7.31
CA LEU A 666 -3.43 -32.77 -6.44
C LEU A 666 -3.11 -31.62 -5.46
#